data_AF-A0A0B5ETI2-F1
#
_entry.id   AF-A0A0B5ETI2-F1
#
_cell.length_a   1.000
_cell.length_b   1.000
_cell.length_c   1.000
_cell.angle_alpha   90.00
_cell.angle_beta   90.00
_cell.angle_gamma   90.00
#
_symmetry.space_group_name_H-M   'P 1'
#
loop_
_entity.id
_entity.type
_entity.pdbx_description
1 polymer ?
#
loop_
_entity_poly.entity_id
_entity_poly.type
_entity_poly.pdbx_seq_one_letter_code
_entity_poly.pdbx_strand_id
1 'polypeptide(L)'
;MSHPRPGSPAMDFGELRAAVAENDEQPEGPARNARAEQLLAEAERLGIPLAVVEALGHQLRSYNYSSEKDKMFVPFARLLRMWDERPGDFDSYEAHSLHWVFKWMSAGMLGQPHIPLASIEKWLAEMAHRYRLAGHSERAVRSCEHAVARHIGDTARAQRAYEAWLAADRDDMADCHACELHEQGSWQAHRGEDRAALALWAPVLSGEHSCAHEPHAALASSLLPLLREGRPDEARANHLRGLRLVRPMESMREAFADHVEFCALTGNEPRALELLAERPAYFTADGDPLSRMEFLAVVTRLMDRLVALGHGSQQVPGPAGRTWQAAGLAAHARAETLALAARFDARNGTGHLGARVRARMSATPLAERLPLGIRTTRPATVPRPAPVPAAETLPPAETLPTAGSLPPAETLPAAGSPSATAASLPPADSAPGAGGQRADGLGAADAPAAADRLAALLDHARAATAAQRPEAVAAWAAVARAAEAGDSALGARDRARVAEHRAWDAAAEPDEAVACLHEAATLFEEAADPGEAEACRARAAAVLARTGLLPEARATAAEARSRVLALRSRGATGAPQTAAVLAARVRVLLAGVAAEDAAGQVAPAAGEFGREAEQTSDEAFREAEQAAEELLAFAEAHADEPPLPSRLAEAHAALGELAEHRGEFTAAGTHYRAAAELFTRAEVPWFAAEYEIRLSDLLRGRGDVAGALAAAGAALEHGGGHLTASGRARVHLRLSDLLGATGGPEGTGQSAEAAAHALEAAHWADEAGESGTLGAWVRHRLGGLLLRENRHAEAAEVLEGVLTELSAETHGEGPVVQTRWWLGESLSALGEHRAAAEHWLRAAESARTWPEQDDHAALAHLAGEALSRAGLPREAARAYARASELWRGLGDTPGLVRSLRARAWLARELDAPHEARTLMATALREAETALRSAEEAGTIRTTGTTETPETAEDDAPADTTATYRTGAKQTTGTAETAGTPDTPETPEDIAPAGTGTTEVEDLRTRLAAEHADTLHQFAGLLPHLAPDAPDGDLDPEAARQAYEEALALMDRAAEAFGALGPAAREHRAAALLEAGWLAHHLGRPAAAADRARLVEREYTEEDSDSAAQHRAEAAELRLAARESGNSAPVQGT
;
A
#
# COMPACT_ATOMS: atom_id res chain seq x y z
N MET A 1 47.72 45.19 7.40
CA MET A 1 48.64 44.07 7.65
C MET A 1 48.11 43.31 8.87
N SER A 2 47.27 42.33 8.62
CA SER A 2 46.77 41.38 9.63
C SER A 2 47.27 40.02 9.22
N HIS A 3 47.99 39.33 10.11
CA HIS A 3 48.58 38.03 9.84
C HIS A 3 47.51 37.00 9.41
N PRO A 4 47.79 36.18 8.37
CA PRO A 4 46.98 35.00 8.10
C PRO A 4 47.19 33.98 9.22
N ARG A 5 46.10 33.37 9.70
CA ARG A 5 46.16 32.21 10.60
C ARG A 5 46.96 31.08 9.92
N PRO A 6 47.83 30.36 10.64
CA PRO A 6 48.54 29.21 10.09
C PRO A 6 47.52 28.09 9.79
N GLY A 7 47.79 27.37 8.71
CA GLY A 7 46.84 26.51 8.01
C GLY A 7 46.15 25.45 8.86
N SER A 8 44.97 25.04 8.38
CA SER A 8 44.40 23.73 8.70
C SER A 8 45.51 22.68 8.59
N PRO A 9 45.56 21.69 9.50
CA PRO A 9 46.53 20.60 9.39
C PRO A 9 46.47 20.02 7.97
N ALA A 10 47.63 19.82 7.35
CA ALA A 10 47.70 19.12 6.08
C ALA A 10 47.17 17.70 6.32
N MET A 11 46.14 17.32 5.58
CA MET A 11 45.53 15.99 5.66
C MET A 11 46.63 14.92 5.59
N ASP A 12 46.62 13.94 6.48
CA ASP A 12 47.53 12.79 6.40
C ASP A 12 46.92 11.62 5.59
N PHE A 13 47.67 10.53 5.41
CA PHE A 13 47.19 9.40 4.61
C PHE A 13 46.02 8.64 5.26
N GLY A 14 45.97 8.57 6.60
CA GLY A 14 44.85 7.96 7.32
C GLY A 14 43.58 8.79 7.22
N GLU A 15 43.72 10.11 7.35
CA GLU A 15 42.63 11.08 7.16
C GLU A 15 42.10 11.07 5.72
N LEU A 16 42.96 10.90 4.71
CA LEU A 16 42.53 10.73 3.31
C LEU A 16 41.67 9.47 3.14
N ARG A 17 42.10 8.33 3.69
CA ARG A 17 41.32 7.08 3.60
C ARG A 17 39.96 7.20 4.28
N ALA A 18 39.91 7.84 5.46
CA ALA A 18 38.66 8.12 6.14
C ALA A 18 37.75 9.02 5.29
N ALA A 19 38.29 10.06 4.66
CA ALA A 19 37.52 10.95 3.79
C ALA A 19 37.07 10.28 2.48
N VAL A 20 37.85 9.34 1.94
CA VAL A 20 37.46 8.50 0.81
C VAL A 20 36.28 7.61 1.19
N ALA A 21 36.35 6.94 2.35
CA ALA A 21 35.26 6.11 2.87
C ALA A 21 33.99 6.93 3.12
N GLU A 22 34.11 8.09 3.78
CA GLU A 22 33.00 9.02 4.01
C GLU A 22 32.35 9.48 2.69
N ASN A 23 33.15 9.74 1.65
CA ASN A 23 32.61 10.10 0.34
C ASN A 23 31.97 8.91 -0.39
N ASP A 24 32.39 7.68 -0.11
CA ASP A 24 31.80 6.47 -0.70
C ASP A 24 30.39 6.19 -0.17
N GLU A 25 30.13 6.60 1.07
CA GLU A 25 28.82 6.54 1.73
C GLU A 25 27.85 7.67 1.26
N GLN A 26 28.35 8.69 0.56
CA GLN A 26 27.49 9.75 0.04
C GLN A 26 26.62 9.28 -1.14
N PRO A 27 25.42 9.84 -1.31
CA PRO A 27 24.57 9.57 -2.46
C PRO A 27 25.31 9.79 -3.79
N GLU A 28 25.03 8.93 -4.76
CA GLU A 28 25.51 9.08 -6.13
C GLU A 28 25.11 10.44 -6.70
N GLY A 29 26.05 11.10 -7.35
CA GLY A 29 25.77 12.40 -7.95
C GLY A 29 27.00 13.24 -8.24
N PRO A 30 26.79 14.39 -8.91
CA PRO A 30 27.85 15.36 -9.19
C PRO A 30 28.59 15.83 -7.93
N ALA A 31 27.93 15.86 -6.77
CA ALA A 31 28.56 16.25 -5.50
C ALA A 31 29.62 15.24 -5.03
N ARG A 32 29.29 13.94 -5.05
CA ARG A 32 30.23 12.85 -4.74
C ARG A 32 31.39 12.81 -5.72
N ASN A 33 31.11 13.02 -7.01
CA ASN A 33 32.13 13.08 -8.06
C ASN A 33 33.10 14.26 -7.84
N ALA A 34 32.57 15.45 -7.58
CA ALA A 34 33.38 16.63 -7.31
C ALA A 34 34.24 16.46 -6.04
N ARG A 35 33.72 15.79 -5.01
CA ARG A 35 34.52 15.48 -3.82
C ARG A 35 35.60 14.43 -4.12
N ALA A 36 35.34 13.42 -4.95
CA ALA A 36 36.35 12.46 -5.39
C ALA A 36 37.48 13.15 -6.19
N GLU A 37 37.17 14.13 -7.04
CA GLU A 37 38.17 14.96 -7.74
C GLU A 37 39.04 15.76 -6.76
N GLN A 38 38.44 16.33 -5.70
CA GLN A 38 39.17 17.05 -4.65
C GLN A 38 40.09 16.11 -3.84
N LEU A 39 39.59 14.92 -3.50
CA LEU A 39 40.36 13.90 -2.78
C LEU A 39 41.57 13.43 -3.60
N LEU A 40 41.45 13.33 -4.92
CA LEU A 40 42.61 13.07 -5.78
C LEU A 40 43.65 14.21 -5.69
N ALA A 41 43.22 15.47 -5.74
CA ALA A 41 44.13 16.61 -5.59
C ALA A 41 44.75 16.72 -4.17
N GLU A 42 44.07 16.19 -3.15
CA GLU A 42 44.62 16.01 -1.79
C GLU A 42 45.67 14.89 -1.77
N ALA A 43 45.37 13.74 -2.35
CA ALA A 43 46.28 12.60 -2.46
C ALA A 43 47.59 12.95 -3.18
N GLU A 44 47.52 13.73 -4.26
CA GLU A 44 48.70 14.18 -5.00
C GLU A 44 49.66 15.04 -4.16
N ARG A 45 49.14 15.78 -3.18
CA ARG A 45 49.95 16.62 -2.28
C ARG A 45 50.72 15.82 -1.24
N LEU A 46 50.30 14.58 -0.94
CA LEU A 46 50.99 13.71 0.02
C LEU A 46 52.32 13.16 -0.54
N GLY A 47 52.46 13.10 -1.86
CA GLY A 47 53.64 12.49 -2.50
C GLY A 47 53.76 10.97 -2.29
N ILE A 48 52.69 10.32 -1.84
CA ILE A 48 52.62 8.86 -1.62
C ILE A 48 51.94 8.22 -2.85
N PRO A 49 52.62 7.36 -3.63
CA PRO A 49 52.05 6.74 -4.82
C PRO A 49 50.73 5.98 -4.57
N LEU A 50 50.68 5.18 -3.50
CA LEU A 50 49.49 4.41 -3.13
C LEU A 50 48.28 5.31 -2.84
N ALA A 51 48.49 6.49 -2.23
CA ALA A 51 47.39 7.44 -2.00
C ALA A 51 46.74 7.92 -3.31
N VAL A 52 47.57 8.15 -4.34
CA VAL A 52 47.08 8.55 -5.67
C VAL A 52 46.36 7.37 -6.35
N VAL A 53 46.85 6.14 -6.18
CA VAL A 53 46.20 4.92 -6.69
C VAL A 53 44.81 4.75 -6.06
N GLU A 54 44.71 4.79 -4.73
CA GLU A 54 43.44 4.66 -3.99
C GLU A 54 42.44 5.76 -4.38
N ALA A 55 42.89 7.01 -4.47
CA ALA A 55 42.03 8.13 -4.86
C ALA A 55 41.57 8.04 -6.33
N LEU A 56 42.42 7.59 -7.26
CA LEU A 56 42.01 7.32 -8.65
C LEU A 56 41.01 6.17 -8.72
N GLY A 57 41.21 5.10 -7.95
CA GLY A 57 40.26 3.99 -7.84
C GLY A 57 38.89 4.45 -7.33
N HIS A 58 38.87 5.32 -6.31
CA HIS A 58 37.65 5.92 -5.79
C HIS A 58 36.93 6.82 -6.81
N GLN A 59 37.69 7.67 -7.50
CA GLN A 59 37.15 8.55 -8.55
C GLN A 59 36.54 7.74 -9.71
N LEU A 60 37.20 6.63 -10.11
CA LEU A 60 36.68 5.72 -11.13
C LEU A 60 35.36 5.08 -10.72
N ARG A 61 35.26 4.57 -9.48
CA ARG A 61 34.00 4.05 -8.94
C ARG A 61 32.90 5.12 -8.93
N SER A 62 33.22 6.33 -8.47
CA SER A 62 32.26 7.45 -8.42
C SER A 62 31.70 7.79 -9.80
N TYR A 63 32.56 7.90 -10.83
CA TYR A 63 32.09 8.16 -12.20
C TYR A 63 31.32 6.98 -12.80
N ASN A 64 31.71 5.73 -12.50
CA ASN A 64 31.02 4.55 -13.03
C ASN A 64 29.54 4.50 -12.56
N TYR A 65 29.28 4.99 -11.35
CA TYR A 65 27.95 5.07 -10.74
C TYR A 65 27.38 6.49 -10.78
N SER A 66 27.54 7.18 -11.90
CA SER A 66 26.97 8.51 -12.12
C SER A 66 26.64 8.75 -13.59
N SER A 67 25.87 9.80 -13.84
CA SER A 67 25.60 10.27 -15.20
C SER A 67 26.81 10.88 -15.91
N GLU A 68 27.93 11.09 -15.21
CA GLU A 68 29.22 11.59 -15.73
C GLU A 68 30.20 10.47 -16.12
N LYS A 69 29.66 9.33 -16.57
CA LYS A 69 30.40 8.10 -16.89
C LYS A 69 31.48 8.30 -17.96
N ASP A 70 31.32 9.27 -18.85
CA ASP A 70 32.30 9.69 -19.85
C ASP A 70 33.62 10.19 -19.25
N LYS A 71 33.62 10.66 -17.99
CA LYS A 71 34.85 11.13 -17.32
C LYS A 71 35.77 10.00 -16.84
N MET A 72 35.32 8.74 -16.84
CA MET A 72 36.09 7.61 -16.29
C MET A 72 37.35 7.24 -17.11
N PHE A 73 37.39 7.54 -18.41
CA PHE A 73 38.48 7.10 -19.29
C PHE A 73 39.84 7.72 -18.97
N VAL A 74 39.86 8.99 -18.55
CA VAL A 74 41.11 9.72 -18.27
C VAL A 74 41.78 9.23 -16.97
N PRO A 75 41.08 9.15 -15.81
CA PRO A 75 41.63 8.55 -14.60
C PRO A 75 42.08 7.11 -14.83
N PHE A 76 41.32 6.34 -15.60
CA PHE A 76 41.68 4.95 -15.92
C PHE A 76 42.99 4.86 -16.71
N ALA A 77 43.13 5.65 -17.78
CA ALA A 77 44.36 5.66 -18.57
C ALA A 77 45.59 6.11 -17.75
N ARG A 78 45.39 6.95 -16.72
CA ARG A 78 46.44 7.31 -15.78
C ARG A 78 46.79 6.14 -14.86
N LEU A 79 45.80 5.50 -14.25
CA LEU A 79 45.98 4.36 -13.36
C LEU A 79 46.69 3.19 -14.09
N LEU A 80 46.26 2.91 -15.32
CA LEU A 80 46.85 1.88 -16.18
C LEU A 80 48.33 2.16 -16.49
N ARG A 81 48.67 3.43 -16.76
CA ARG A 81 50.06 3.83 -16.99
C ARG A 81 50.92 3.68 -15.74
N MET A 82 50.39 4.04 -14.57
CA MET A 82 51.08 3.84 -13.30
C MET A 82 51.38 2.35 -13.08
N TRP A 83 50.42 1.47 -13.38
CA TRP A 83 50.62 0.02 -13.33
C TRP A 83 51.67 -0.48 -14.33
N ASP A 84 51.62 -0.01 -15.58
CA ASP A 84 52.56 -0.44 -16.62
C ASP A 84 54.00 0.06 -16.36
N GLU A 85 54.17 1.22 -15.72
CA GLU A 85 55.48 1.81 -15.39
C GLU A 85 56.05 1.31 -14.06
N ARG A 86 55.22 1.21 -13.02
CA ARG A 86 55.61 0.87 -11.64
C ARG A 86 54.54 0.01 -10.94
N PRO A 87 54.43 -1.28 -11.28
CA PRO A 87 53.44 -2.17 -10.67
C PRO A 87 53.64 -2.37 -9.15
N GLY A 88 54.86 -2.14 -8.65
CA GLY A 88 55.18 -2.23 -7.21
C GLY A 88 54.60 -1.10 -6.35
N ASP A 89 54.03 -0.05 -6.96
CA ASP A 89 53.32 1.02 -6.24
C ASP A 89 51.89 0.60 -5.84
N PHE A 90 51.41 -0.56 -6.33
CA PHE A 90 50.11 -1.14 -6.03
C PHE A 90 50.26 -2.27 -5.02
N ASP A 91 49.39 -2.29 -4.02
CA ASP A 91 49.22 -3.48 -3.18
C ASP A 91 48.36 -4.53 -3.90
N SER A 92 48.16 -5.69 -3.25
CA SER A 92 47.38 -6.79 -3.82
C SER A 92 45.92 -6.41 -4.07
N TYR A 93 45.34 -5.55 -3.23
CA TYR A 93 43.95 -5.12 -3.34
C TYR A 93 43.79 -4.15 -4.52
N GLU A 94 44.68 -3.15 -4.65
CA GLU A 94 44.64 -2.20 -5.76
C GLU A 94 45.00 -2.85 -7.10
N ALA A 95 45.89 -3.84 -7.11
CA ALA A 95 46.15 -4.65 -8.30
C ALA A 95 44.89 -5.42 -8.74
N HIS A 96 44.18 -6.05 -7.80
CA HIS A 96 42.91 -6.72 -8.07
C HIS A 96 41.84 -5.72 -8.56
N SER A 97 41.69 -4.58 -7.88
CA SER A 97 40.77 -3.49 -8.22
C SER A 97 41.00 -2.96 -9.64
N LEU A 98 42.26 -2.77 -10.06
CA LEU A 98 42.59 -2.36 -11.42
C LEU A 98 42.12 -3.39 -12.47
N HIS A 99 42.37 -4.68 -12.25
CA HIS A 99 41.91 -5.73 -13.17
C HIS A 99 40.38 -5.83 -13.21
N TRP A 100 39.71 -5.56 -12.09
CA TRP A 100 38.25 -5.46 -12.02
C TRP A 100 37.71 -4.32 -12.88
N VAL A 101 38.33 -3.13 -12.81
CA VAL A 101 37.93 -1.95 -13.59
C VAL A 101 38.00 -2.22 -15.12
N PHE A 102 38.83 -3.15 -15.60
CA PHE A 102 38.88 -3.48 -17.05
C PHE A 102 37.53 -3.91 -17.63
N LYS A 103 36.70 -4.59 -16.82
CA LYS A 103 35.33 -4.97 -17.18
C LYS A 103 34.46 -3.73 -17.36
N TRP A 104 34.51 -2.82 -16.39
CA TRP A 104 33.76 -1.56 -16.43
C TRP A 104 34.16 -0.67 -17.60
N MET A 105 35.45 -0.65 -17.98
CA MET A 105 35.90 0.07 -19.17
C MET A 105 35.29 -0.51 -20.45
N SER A 106 35.19 -1.83 -20.56
CA SER A 106 34.56 -2.49 -21.72
C SER A 106 33.10 -2.08 -21.85
N ALA A 107 32.32 -2.13 -20.76
CA ALA A 107 30.93 -1.69 -20.74
C ALA A 107 30.80 -0.17 -20.99
N GLY A 108 31.63 0.65 -20.33
CA GLY A 108 31.63 2.11 -20.45
C GLY A 108 31.89 2.59 -21.88
N MET A 109 32.83 1.96 -22.60
CA MET A 109 33.08 2.32 -24.01
C MET A 109 31.90 2.01 -24.93
N LEU A 110 31.11 0.96 -24.65
CA LEU A 110 29.92 0.65 -25.45
C LEU A 110 28.88 1.77 -25.37
N GLY A 111 28.82 2.47 -24.24
CA GLY A 111 27.97 3.64 -24.00
C GLY A 111 28.39 4.89 -24.77
N GLN A 112 29.57 4.92 -25.40
CA GLN A 112 30.14 6.11 -26.02
C GLN A 112 30.18 6.00 -27.55
N PRO A 113 29.29 6.69 -28.29
CA PRO A 113 29.19 6.53 -29.75
C PRO A 113 30.39 7.11 -30.52
N HIS A 114 31.21 7.93 -29.87
CA HIS A 114 32.42 8.52 -30.47
C HIS A 114 33.64 7.60 -30.36
N ILE A 115 33.60 6.56 -29.50
CA ILE A 115 34.67 5.58 -29.37
C ILE A 115 34.52 4.54 -30.49
N PRO A 116 35.51 4.38 -31.39
CA PRO A 116 35.41 3.45 -32.51
C PRO A 116 35.31 2.00 -32.05
N LEU A 117 34.50 1.18 -32.74
CA LEU A 117 34.37 -0.26 -32.44
C LEU A 117 35.73 -0.98 -32.46
N ALA A 118 36.62 -0.63 -33.38
CA ALA A 118 37.98 -1.20 -33.44
C ALA A 118 38.79 -0.98 -32.15
N SER A 119 38.58 0.14 -31.45
CA SER A 119 39.23 0.41 -30.15
C SER A 119 38.67 -0.50 -29.06
N ILE A 120 37.36 -0.75 -29.08
CA ILE A 120 36.68 -1.66 -28.14
C ILE A 120 37.16 -3.09 -28.34
N GLU A 121 37.24 -3.56 -29.59
CA GLU A 121 37.77 -4.90 -29.91
C GLU A 121 39.24 -5.05 -29.50
N LYS A 122 40.06 -4.01 -29.73
CA LYS A 122 41.45 -4.01 -29.28
C LYS A 122 41.54 -4.07 -27.76
N TRP A 123 40.69 -3.35 -27.05
CA TRP A 123 40.63 -3.37 -25.59
C TRP A 123 40.22 -4.75 -25.05
N LEU A 124 39.22 -5.39 -25.66
CA LEU A 124 38.80 -6.74 -25.27
C LEU A 124 39.95 -7.75 -25.43
N ALA A 125 40.72 -7.65 -26.52
CA ALA A 125 41.91 -8.47 -26.72
C ALA A 125 43.02 -8.18 -25.69
N GLU A 126 43.21 -6.91 -25.32
CA GLU A 126 44.18 -6.49 -24.29
C GLU A 126 43.78 -7.02 -22.90
N MET A 127 42.49 -6.89 -22.53
CA MET A 127 41.95 -7.46 -21.30
C MET A 127 42.18 -8.98 -21.26
N ALA A 128 41.90 -9.69 -22.35
CA ALA A 128 42.15 -11.12 -22.46
C ALA A 128 43.64 -11.48 -22.28
N HIS A 129 44.53 -10.68 -22.86
CA HIS A 129 45.97 -10.88 -22.70
C HIS A 129 46.42 -10.68 -21.25
N ARG A 130 45.99 -9.59 -20.60
CA ARG A 130 46.36 -9.27 -19.23
C ARG A 130 45.79 -10.27 -18.22
N TYR A 131 44.54 -10.70 -18.41
CA TYR A 131 43.92 -11.73 -17.56
C TYR A 131 44.70 -13.05 -17.63
N ARG A 132 45.12 -13.48 -18.84
CA ARG A 132 45.99 -14.67 -18.98
C ARG A 132 47.34 -14.51 -18.31
N LEU A 133 47.97 -13.33 -18.39
CA LEU A 133 49.24 -13.06 -17.70
C LEU A 133 49.10 -13.05 -16.17
N ALA A 134 47.97 -12.56 -15.66
CA ALA A 134 47.64 -12.53 -14.24
C ALA A 134 47.09 -13.86 -13.70
N GLY A 135 46.84 -14.86 -14.57
CA GLY A 135 46.32 -16.17 -14.18
C GLY A 135 44.81 -16.22 -13.92
N HIS A 136 44.05 -15.22 -14.38
CA HIS A 136 42.60 -15.17 -14.26
C HIS A 136 41.91 -16.00 -15.34
N SER A 137 40.71 -16.49 -15.01
CA SER A 137 39.80 -17.15 -15.94
C SER A 137 39.38 -16.20 -17.07
N GLU A 138 39.12 -16.77 -18.26
CA GLU A 138 38.55 -15.99 -19.36
C GLU A 138 37.06 -15.68 -19.18
N ARG A 139 36.42 -16.14 -18.10
CA ARG A 139 34.98 -15.96 -17.83
C ARG A 139 34.51 -14.51 -18.02
N ALA A 140 35.14 -13.56 -17.35
CA ALA A 140 34.84 -12.13 -17.45
C ALA A 140 35.04 -11.57 -18.87
N VAL A 141 36.07 -12.05 -19.57
CA VAL A 141 36.35 -11.66 -20.96
C VAL A 141 35.24 -12.14 -21.87
N ARG A 142 34.73 -13.37 -21.67
CA ARG A 142 33.61 -13.93 -22.45
C ARG A 142 32.29 -13.22 -22.17
N SER A 143 32.02 -12.80 -20.94
CA SER A 143 30.88 -11.92 -20.65
C SER A 143 31.01 -10.57 -21.38
N CYS A 144 32.18 -9.92 -21.32
CA CYS A 144 32.41 -8.68 -22.05
C CYS A 144 32.26 -8.87 -23.58
N GLU A 145 32.75 -9.98 -24.13
CA GLU A 145 32.55 -10.34 -25.54
C GLU A 145 31.06 -10.50 -25.88
N HIS A 146 30.29 -11.15 -25.01
CA HIS A 146 28.85 -11.28 -25.15
C HIS A 146 28.17 -9.90 -25.17
N ALA A 147 28.52 -9.00 -24.25
CA ALA A 147 27.98 -7.65 -24.19
C ALA A 147 28.26 -6.84 -25.47
N VAL A 148 29.50 -6.90 -26.00
CA VAL A 148 29.88 -6.27 -27.27
C VAL A 148 29.05 -6.83 -28.42
N ALA A 149 28.95 -8.16 -28.53
CA ALA A 149 28.21 -8.83 -29.60
C ALA A 149 26.70 -8.50 -29.57
N ARG A 150 26.11 -8.47 -28.37
CA ARG A 150 24.72 -8.06 -28.14
C ARG A 150 24.50 -6.60 -28.56
N HIS A 151 25.42 -5.70 -28.23
CA HIS A 151 25.34 -4.27 -28.57
C HIS A 151 25.34 -4.00 -30.08
N ILE A 152 26.16 -4.75 -30.83
CA ILE A 152 26.25 -4.61 -32.29
C ILE A 152 25.18 -5.42 -33.03
N GLY A 153 24.42 -6.27 -32.35
CA GLY A 153 23.40 -7.14 -32.94
C GLY A 153 23.95 -8.39 -33.65
N ASP A 154 25.19 -8.81 -33.36
CA ASP A 154 25.73 -10.09 -33.84
C ASP A 154 25.27 -11.22 -32.91
N THR A 155 24.05 -11.72 -33.15
CA THR A 155 23.41 -12.74 -32.33
C THR A 155 24.18 -14.06 -32.31
N ALA A 156 24.85 -14.41 -33.41
CA ALA A 156 25.64 -15.63 -33.51
C ALA A 156 26.91 -15.54 -32.64
N ARG A 157 27.61 -14.41 -32.66
CA ARG A 157 28.74 -14.17 -31.75
C ARG A 157 28.27 -14.08 -30.30
N ALA A 158 27.16 -13.41 -30.03
CA ALA A 158 26.60 -13.28 -28.68
C ALA A 158 26.29 -14.65 -28.06
N GLN A 159 25.66 -15.56 -28.82
CA GLN A 159 25.35 -16.90 -28.35
C GLN A 159 26.62 -17.72 -28.06
N ARG A 160 27.62 -17.71 -28.94
CA ARG A 160 28.90 -18.41 -28.70
C ARG A 160 29.64 -17.86 -27.49
N ALA A 161 29.68 -16.55 -27.34
CA ALA A 161 30.32 -15.90 -26.20
C ALA A 161 29.58 -16.21 -24.89
N TYR A 162 28.24 -16.28 -24.91
CA TYR A 162 27.42 -16.68 -23.78
C TYR A 162 27.70 -18.13 -23.34
N GLU A 163 27.75 -19.07 -24.29
CA GLU A 163 28.09 -20.46 -23.99
C GLU A 163 29.51 -20.60 -23.43
N ALA A 164 30.48 -19.88 -24.02
CA ALA A 164 31.86 -19.86 -23.54
C ALA A 164 31.99 -19.21 -22.16
N TRP A 165 31.20 -18.19 -21.87
CA TRP A 165 31.13 -17.55 -20.55
C TRP A 165 30.65 -18.55 -19.50
N LEU A 166 29.54 -19.25 -19.74
CA LEU A 166 29.00 -20.22 -18.78
C LEU A 166 29.90 -21.45 -18.61
N ALA A 167 30.62 -21.86 -19.67
CA ALA A 167 31.55 -22.98 -19.62
C ALA A 167 32.90 -22.65 -18.93
N ALA A 168 33.25 -21.38 -18.80
CA ALA A 168 34.49 -20.97 -18.15
C ALA A 168 34.37 -20.97 -16.62
N ASP A 169 35.43 -21.43 -15.94
CA ASP A 169 35.50 -21.49 -14.49
C ASP A 169 35.27 -20.12 -13.85
N ARG A 170 34.54 -20.10 -12.75
CA ARG A 170 34.25 -18.89 -11.98
C ARG A 170 35.39 -18.65 -11.00
N ASP A 171 36.09 -17.53 -11.15
CA ASP A 171 37.20 -17.09 -10.30
C ASP A 171 36.87 -15.77 -9.61
N ASP A 172 37.85 -15.19 -8.89
CA ASP A 172 37.69 -13.92 -8.17
C ASP A 172 37.45 -12.71 -9.10
N MET A 173 37.62 -12.85 -10.43
CA MET A 173 37.30 -11.81 -11.41
C MET A 173 35.88 -11.93 -11.97
N ALA A 174 35.15 -13.00 -11.66
CA ALA A 174 33.74 -13.12 -12.04
C ALA A 174 32.88 -12.06 -11.33
N ASP A 175 31.89 -11.52 -12.03
CA ASP A 175 30.89 -10.65 -11.38
C ASP A 175 30.11 -11.45 -10.34
N CYS A 176 29.52 -10.75 -9.36
CA CYS A 176 28.73 -11.41 -8.33
C CYS A 176 27.59 -12.23 -8.95
N HIS A 177 27.13 -13.27 -8.26
CA HIS A 177 26.19 -14.22 -8.84
C HIS A 177 24.87 -13.54 -9.26
N ALA A 178 24.43 -12.54 -8.47
CA ALA A 178 23.24 -11.75 -8.80
C ALA A 178 23.37 -11.02 -10.15
N CYS A 179 24.51 -10.36 -10.40
CA CYS A 179 24.76 -9.67 -11.67
C CYS A 179 24.85 -10.66 -12.85
N GLU A 180 25.52 -11.80 -12.68
CA GLU A 180 25.60 -12.81 -13.76
C GLU A 180 24.20 -13.38 -14.08
N LEU A 181 23.37 -13.67 -13.08
CA LEU A 181 21.99 -14.11 -13.29
C LEU A 181 21.13 -13.04 -13.96
N HIS A 182 21.30 -11.76 -13.57
CA HIS A 182 20.63 -10.65 -14.22
C HIS A 182 20.96 -10.59 -15.72
N GLU A 183 22.25 -10.64 -16.07
CA GLU A 183 22.71 -10.62 -17.47
C GLU A 183 22.22 -11.84 -18.26
N GLN A 184 22.26 -13.03 -17.66
CA GLN A 184 21.75 -14.25 -18.27
C GLN A 184 20.25 -14.17 -18.55
N GLY A 185 19.45 -13.72 -17.58
CA GLY A 185 18.01 -13.57 -17.79
C GLY A 185 17.70 -12.48 -18.81
N SER A 186 18.45 -11.38 -18.82
CA SER A 186 18.33 -10.31 -19.82
C SER A 186 18.58 -10.81 -21.24
N TRP A 187 19.54 -11.74 -21.41
CA TRP A 187 19.77 -12.40 -22.70
C TRP A 187 18.58 -13.27 -23.12
N GLN A 188 17.98 -14.04 -22.20
CA GLN A 188 16.79 -14.84 -22.49
C GLN A 188 15.58 -13.97 -22.85
N ALA A 189 15.33 -12.91 -22.08
CA ALA A 189 14.25 -11.95 -22.36
C ALA A 189 14.43 -11.26 -23.73
N HIS A 190 15.67 -10.89 -24.09
CA HIS A 190 15.98 -10.34 -25.40
C HIS A 190 15.66 -11.30 -26.56
N ARG A 191 15.77 -12.61 -26.33
CA ARG A 191 15.40 -13.66 -27.29
C ARG A 191 13.91 -13.99 -27.31
N GLY A 192 13.11 -13.36 -26.45
CA GLY A 192 11.69 -13.64 -26.29
C GLY A 192 11.38 -14.85 -25.39
N GLU A 193 12.37 -15.37 -24.67
CA GLU A 193 12.23 -16.52 -23.77
C GLU A 193 11.91 -16.05 -22.34
N ASP A 194 10.76 -15.40 -22.16
CA ASP A 194 10.38 -14.73 -20.92
C ASP A 194 10.38 -15.67 -19.70
N ARG A 195 9.85 -16.89 -19.85
CA ARG A 195 9.85 -17.89 -18.77
C ARG A 195 11.26 -18.29 -18.33
N ALA A 196 12.19 -18.43 -19.28
CA ALA A 196 13.58 -18.75 -18.96
C ALA A 196 14.28 -17.59 -18.25
N ALA A 197 13.98 -16.35 -18.66
CA ALA A 197 14.48 -15.15 -17.99
C ALA A 197 14.02 -15.08 -16.53
N LEU A 198 12.72 -15.28 -16.28
CA LEU A 198 12.13 -15.25 -14.94
C LEU A 198 12.68 -16.37 -14.04
N ALA A 199 12.94 -17.56 -14.59
CA ALA A 199 13.56 -18.65 -13.85
C ALA A 199 14.99 -18.32 -13.41
N LEU A 200 15.78 -17.65 -14.27
CA LEU A 200 17.14 -17.20 -13.95
C LEU A 200 17.14 -16.08 -12.90
N TRP A 201 16.16 -15.17 -12.95
CA TRP A 201 16.06 -14.07 -11.99
C TRP A 201 15.45 -14.47 -10.64
N ALA A 202 14.78 -15.62 -10.53
CA ALA A 202 14.09 -16.02 -9.31
C ALA A 202 14.96 -15.96 -8.01
N PRO A 203 16.23 -16.43 -8.00
CA PRO A 203 17.10 -16.31 -6.81
C PRO A 203 17.45 -14.86 -6.45
N VAL A 204 17.53 -13.97 -7.45
CA VAL A 204 17.80 -12.54 -7.22
C VAL A 204 16.54 -11.85 -6.69
N LEU A 205 15.38 -12.16 -7.28
CA LEU A 205 14.10 -11.60 -6.87
C LEU A 205 13.70 -12.05 -5.46
N SER A 206 14.00 -13.28 -5.06
CA SER A 206 13.75 -13.80 -3.70
C SER A 206 14.72 -13.26 -2.64
N GLY A 207 15.84 -12.65 -3.05
CA GLY A 207 16.88 -12.16 -2.14
C GLY A 207 17.92 -13.21 -1.73
N GLU A 208 17.90 -14.42 -2.31
CA GLU A 208 18.95 -15.43 -2.13
C GLU A 208 20.32 -14.89 -2.58
N HIS A 209 20.31 -14.04 -3.61
CA HIS A 209 21.49 -13.31 -4.07
C HIS A 209 21.19 -11.81 -4.17
N SER A 210 22.06 -11.00 -3.57
CA SER A 210 21.96 -9.53 -3.59
C SER A 210 23.31 -8.88 -3.88
N CYS A 211 23.25 -7.62 -4.33
CA CYS A 211 24.37 -6.75 -4.64
C CYS A 211 23.93 -5.28 -4.46
N ALA A 212 24.84 -4.31 -4.60
CA ALA A 212 24.50 -2.89 -4.54
C ALA A 212 23.44 -2.48 -5.60
N HIS A 213 23.46 -3.11 -6.78
CA HIS A 213 22.53 -2.82 -7.88
C HIS A 213 21.54 -3.97 -8.18
N GLU A 214 21.65 -5.11 -7.50
CA GLU A 214 20.72 -6.23 -7.64
C GLU A 214 20.08 -6.51 -6.28
N PRO A 215 18.75 -6.51 -6.17
CA PRO A 215 17.80 -6.91 -7.22
C PRO A 215 17.17 -5.76 -8.02
N HIS A 216 17.66 -4.53 -7.86
CA HIS A 216 17.06 -3.32 -8.45
C HIS A 216 16.85 -3.45 -9.97
N ALA A 217 17.90 -3.83 -10.71
CA ALA A 217 17.83 -4.00 -12.16
C ALA A 217 17.03 -5.24 -12.57
N ALA A 218 17.20 -6.39 -11.89
CA ALA A 218 16.39 -7.58 -12.12
C ALA A 218 14.88 -7.33 -11.91
N LEU A 219 14.49 -6.57 -10.87
CA LEU A 219 13.10 -6.17 -10.61
C LEU A 219 12.55 -5.38 -11.80
N ALA A 220 13.28 -4.36 -12.27
CA ALA A 220 12.89 -3.54 -13.41
C ALA A 220 12.79 -4.34 -14.72
N SER A 221 13.78 -5.20 -15.00
CA SER A 221 13.79 -6.05 -16.21
C SER A 221 12.72 -7.14 -16.21
N SER A 222 12.25 -7.57 -15.03
CA SER A 222 11.21 -8.60 -14.90
C SER A 222 9.80 -8.12 -15.27
N LEU A 223 9.55 -6.81 -15.28
CA LEU A 223 8.20 -6.23 -15.37
C LEU A 223 7.47 -6.64 -16.65
N LEU A 224 8.07 -6.43 -17.82
CA LEU A 224 7.42 -6.74 -19.10
C LEU A 224 7.32 -8.25 -19.38
N PRO A 225 8.34 -9.08 -19.06
CA PRO A 225 8.21 -10.54 -19.09
C PRO A 225 7.07 -11.06 -18.21
N LEU A 226 6.90 -10.55 -16.98
CA LEU A 226 5.79 -10.95 -16.10
C LEU A 226 4.43 -10.61 -16.71
N LEU A 227 4.27 -9.43 -17.31
CA LEU A 227 3.03 -9.05 -18.00
C LEU A 227 2.74 -9.97 -19.20
N ARG A 228 3.76 -10.29 -20.01
CA ARG A 228 3.61 -11.18 -21.18
C ARG A 228 3.27 -12.62 -20.79
N GLU A 229 3.73 -13.08 -19.63
CA GLU A 229 3.39 -14.39 -19.05
C GLU A 229 2.08 -14.37 -18.24
N GLY A 230 1.34 -13.25 -18.21
CA GLY A 230 0.04 -13.17 -17.53
C GLY A 230 0.12 -13.10 -16.00
N ARG A 231 1.22 -12.56 -15.45
CA ARG A 231 1.49 -12.43 -13.99
C ARG A 231 1.52 -10.97 -13.54
N PRO A 232 0.40 -10.21 -13.67
CA PRO A 232 0.37 -8.77 -13.42
C PRO A 232 0.56 -8.39 -11.95
N ASP A 233 0.13 -9.22 -11.00
CA ASP A 233 0.31 -8.94 -9.57
C ASP A 233 1.77 -8.96 -9.15
N GLU A 234 2.54 -9.92 -9.66
CA GLU A 234 3.98 -9.99 -9.44
C GLU A 234 4.71 -8.85 -10.15
N ALA A 235 4.25 -8.45 -11.35
CA ALA A 235 4.80 -7.28 -12.04
C ALA A 235 4.57 -5.99 -11.23
N ARG A 236 3.38 -5.82 -10.64
CA ARG A 236 3.07 -4.70 -9.74
C ARG A 236 3.94 -4.73 -8.48
N ALA A 237 4.07 -5.88 -7.83
CA ALA A 237 4.92 -6.03 -6.65
C ALA A 237 6.39 -5.66 -6.95
N ASN A 238 6.91 -6.17 -8.07
CA ASN A 238 8.26 -5.85 -8.52
C ASN A 238 8.41 -4.38 -8.93
N HIS A 239 7.36 -3.78 -9.48
CA HIS A 239 7.36 -2.35 -9.80
C HIS A 239 7.48 -1.50 -8.54
N LEU A 240 6.66 -1.75 -7.51
CA LEU A 240 6.68 -0.96 -6.27
C LEU A 240 8.00 -1.13 -5.51
N ARG A 241 8.43 -2.39 -5.31
CA ARG A 241 9.70 -2.69 -4.63
C ARG A 241 10.90 -2.16 -5.41
N GLY A 242 10.97 -2.42 -6.72
CA GLY A 242 12.07 -2.00 -7.58
C GLY A 242 12.14 -0.48 -7.67
N LEU A 243 11.00 0.20 -7.79
CA LEU A 243 10.96 1.65 -7.88
C LEU A 243 11.51 2.30 -6.60
N ARG A 244 11.12 1.82 -5.42
CA ARG A 244 11.64 2.33 -4.13
C ARG A 244 13.17 2.32 -4.10
N LEU A 245 13.73 1.20 -4.54
CA LEU A 245 15.15 0.91 -4.56
C LEU A 245 15.92 1.75 -5.59
N VAL A 246 15.40 1.91 -6.82
CA VAL A 246 16.07 2.72 -7.87
C VAL A 246 15.84 4.22 -7.68
N ARG A 247 14.77 4.63 -6.99
CA ARG A 247 14.37 6.03 -6.87
C ARG A 247 15.51 6.92 -6.40
N PRO A 248 16.35 6.60 -5.39
CA PRO A 248 17.45 7.47 -4.97
C PRO A 248 18.71 7.41 -5.85
N MET A 249 18.89 6.40 -6.72
CA MET A 249 20.15 6.12 -7.40
C MET A 249 20.27 6.84 -8.75
N GLU A 250 21.25 7.73 -8.91
CA GLU A 250 21.44 8.47 -10.17
C GLU A 250 21.86 7.53 -11.31
N SER A 251 22.70 6.54 -11.00
CA SER A 251 23.28 5.61 -11.97
C SER A 251 22.28 4.67 -12.63
N MET A 252 21.11 4.45 -12.01
CA MET A 252 20.10 3.47 -12.41
C MET A 252 19.04 4.01 -13.37
N ARG A 253 19.41 4.96 -14.24
CA ARG A 253 18.49 5.60 -15.20
C ARG A 253 17.76 4.59 -16.10
N GLU A 254 18.42 3.51 -16.52
CA GLU A 254 17.80 2.48 -17.37
C GLU A 254 16.71 1.72 -16.62
N ALA A 255 17.01 1.21 -15.42
CA ALA A 255 16.02 0.55 -14.57
C ALA A 255 14.85 1.48 -14.23
N PHE A 256 15.13 2.75 -13.92
CA PHE A 256 14.09 3.77 -13.73
C PHE A 256 13.20 3.93 -14.98
N ALA A 257 13.81 3.96 -16.18
CA ALA A 257 13.07 4.04 -17.44
C ALA A 257 12.18 2.81 -17.66
N ASP A 258 12.60 1.62 -17.28
CA ASP A 258 11.78 0.40 -17.36
C ASP A 258 10.53 0.50 -16.47
N HIS A 259 10.63 1.11 -15.28
CA HIS A 259 9.46 1.39 -14.43
C HIS A 259 8.49 2.40 -15.08
N VAL A 260 9.01 3.43 -15.75
CA VAL A 260 8.19 4.39 -16.51
C VAL A 260 7.52 3.71 -17.72
N GLU A 261 8.25 2.84 -18.42
CA GLU A 261 7.73 2.08 -19.55
C GLU A 261 6.62 1.11 -19.12
N PHE A 262 6.81 0.42 -18.00
CA PHE A 262 5.77 -0.40 -17.37
C PHE A 262 4.50 0.42 -17.15
N CYS A 263 4.60 1.61 -16.56
CA CYS A 263 3.43 2.46 -16.32
C CYS A 263 2.74 2.88 -17.63
N ALA A 264 3.51 3.22 -18.68
CA ALA A 264 2.98 3.55 -20.00
C ALA A 264 2.32 2.35 -20.72
N LEU A 265 2.65 1.13 -20.33
CA LEU A 265 2.16 -0.12 -20.91
C LEU A 265 0.97 -0.74 -20.17
N THR A 266 0.63 -0.23 -18.99
CA THR A 266 -0.41 -0.81 -18.12
C THR A 266 -1.55 0.16 -17.78
N GLY A 267 -1.70 1.25 -18.54
CA GLY A 267 -2.74 2.27 -18.29
C GLY A 267 -2.47 3.17 -17.08
N ASN A 268 -1.20 3.32 -16.69
CA ASN A 268 -0.75 4.13 -15.56
C ASN A 268 0.02 5.37 -16.05
N GLU A 269 -0.44 6.02 -17.13
CA GLU A 269 0.20 7.22 -17.69
C GLU A 269 0.36 8.38 -16.68
N PRO A 270 -0.61 8.66 -15.78
CA PRO A 270 -0.42 9.68 -14.75
C PRO A 270 0.75 9.37 -13.82
N ARG A 271 0.90 8.11 -13.39
CA ARG A 271 2.03 7.69 -12.57
C ARG A 271 3.34 7.86 -13.31
N ALA A 272 3.37 7.48 -14.59
CA ALA A 272 4.55 7.67 -15.43
C ALA A 272 4.98 9.15 -15.51
N LEU A 273 4.03 10.09 -15.58
CA LEU A 273 4.30 11.53 -15.58
C LEU A 273 4.86 12.03 -14.23
N GLU A 274 4.33 11.55 -13.11
CA GLU A 274 4.87 11.85 -11.77
C GLU A 274 6.35 11.43 -11.68
N LEU A 275 6.68 10.22 -12.12
CA LEU A 275 8.07 9.72 -12.13
C LEU A 275 8.99 10.58 -13.00
N LEU A 276 8.54 11.02 -14.18
CA LEU A 276 9.35 11.91 -15.02
C LEU A 276 9.58 13.28 -14.36
N ALA A 277 8.60 13.78 -13.57
CA ALA A 277 8.73 15.05 -12.86
C ALA A 277 9.73 14.98 -11.70
N GLU A 278 9.91 13.81 -11.07
CA GLU A 278 10.89 13.59 -10.00
C GLU A 278 12.35 13.68 -10.49
N ARG A 279 12.61 13.39 -11.77
CA ARG A 279 13.97 13.24 -12.33
C ARG A 279 14.24 14.11 -13.56
N PRO A 280 14.13 15.46 -13.47
CA PRO A 280 14.35 16.35 -14.61
C PRO A 280 15.79 16.29 -15.16
N ALA A 281 16.77 15.96 -14.30
CA ALA A 281 18.18 15.85 -14.70
C ALA A 281 18.44 14.75 -15.75
N TYR A 282 17.61 13.71 -15.80
CA TYR A 282 17.78 12.61 -16.77
C TYR A 282 17.59 13.04 -18.22
N PHE A 283 16.88 14.13 -18.47
CA PHE A 283 16.74 14.68 -19.83
C PHE A 283 18.03 15.30 -20.37
N THR A 284 18.84 15.90 -19.48
CA THR A 284 19.97 16.77 -19.83
C THR A 284 21.32 16.17 -19.51
N ALA A 285 21.39 15.10 -18.71
CA ALA A 285 22.64 14.49 -18.33
C ALA A 285 23.20 13.61 -19.46
N ASP A 286 24.25 14.13 -20.11
CA ASP A 286 24.79 13.65 -21.40
C ASP A 286 26.00 12.71 -21.30
N GLY A 287 26.57 12.49 -20.11
CA GLY A 287 27.79 11.67 -19.93
C GLY A 287 27.59 10.17 -20.18
N ASP A 288 26.34 9.69 -20.22
CA ASP A 288 25.98 8.35 -20.70
C ASP A 288 24.96 8.43 -21.87
N PRO A 289 25.43 8.55 -23.13
CA PRO A 289 24.57 8.65 -24.29
C PRO A 289 23.70 7.41 -24.56
N LEU A 290 24.14 6.21 -24.18
CA LEU A 290 23.36 4.98 -24.39
C LEU A 290 22.17 4.95 -23.43
N SER A 291 22.42 5.19 -22.15
CA SER A 291 21.37 5.28 -21.13
C SER A 291 20.38 6.41 -21.43
N ARG A 292 20.87 7.59 -21.88
CA ARG A 292 20.02 8.70 -22.33
C ARG A 292 19.13 8.31 -23.52
N MET A 293 19.67 7.58 -24.49
CA MET A 293 18.92 7.12 -25.66
C MET A 293 17.74 6.21 -25.28
N GLU A 294 17.98 5.22 -24.40
CA GLU A 294 16.96 4.29 -23.92
C GLU A 294 15.88 5.03 -23.11
N PHE A 295 16.27 5.94 -22.20
CA PHE A 295 15.33 6.77 -21.45
C PHE A 295 14.43 7.62 -22.37
N LEU A 296 15.01 8.32 -23.35
CA LEU A 296 14.24 9.15 -24.28
C LEU A 296 13.31 8.33 -25.19
N ALA A 297 13.64 7.06 -25.47
CA ALA A 297 12.76 6.15 -26.19
C ALA A 297 11.49 5.86 -25.37
N VAL A 298 11.63 5.64 -24.06
CA VAL A 298 10.49 5.46 -23.13
C VAL A 298 9.69 6.76 -22.97
N VAL A 299 10.33 7.91 -22.87
CA VAL A 299 9.63 9.22 -22.87
C VAL A 299 8.79 9.37 -24.14
N THR A 300 9.39 9.09 -25.30
CA THR A 300 8.67 9.18 -26.58
C THR A 300 7.43 8.28 -26.57
N ARG A 301 7.58 7.04 -26.10
CA ARG A 301 6.48 6.08 -25.94
C ARG A 301 5.34 6.62 -25.07
N LEU A 302 5.67 7.14 -23.88
CA LEU A 302 4.65 7.70 -22.98
C LEU A 302 3.93 8.88 -23.62
N MET A 303 4.68 9.78 -24.28
CA MET A 303 4.08 10.95 -24.93
C MET A 303 3.21 10.56 -26.13
N ASP A 304 3.64 9.60 -26.95
CA ASP A 304 2.81 9.05 -28.03
C ASP A 304 1.53 8.41 -27.49
N ARG A 305 1.62 7.72 -26.35
CA ARG A 305 0.46 7.13 -25.67
C ARG A 305 -0.52 8.22 -25.23
N LEU A 306 -0.05 9.31 -24.62
CA LEU A 306 -0.90 10.45 -24.28
C LEU A 306 -1.55 11.10 -25.51
N VAL A 307 -0.80 11.26 -26.61
CA VAL A 307 -1.35 11.77 -27.87
C VAL A 307 -2.44 10.84 -28.40
N ALA A 308 -2.23 9.52 -28.40
CA ALA A 308 -3.21 8.53 -28.83
C ALA A 308 -4.47 8.51 -27.94
N LEU A 309 -4.35 8.89 -26.67
CA LEU A 309 -5.47 9.08 -25.74
C LEU A 309 -6.17 10.45 -25.88
N GLY A 310 -5.67 11.35 -26.74
CA GLY A 310 -6.25 12.68 -26.95
C GLY A 310 -5.64 13.79 -26.08
N HIS A 311 -4.61 13.48 -25.29
CA HIS A 311 -3.94 14.41 -24.36
C HIS A 311 -2.71 15.09 -24.97
N GLY A 312 -2.65 15.24 -26.29
CA GLY A 312 -1.47 15.79 -26.99
C GLY A 312 -1.10 17.22 -26.60
N SER A 313 -2.07 18.04 -26.17
CA SER A 313 -1.88 19.42 -25.72
C SER A 313 -1.63 19.56 -24.22
N GLN A 314 -1.70 18.46 -23.45
CA GLN A 314 -1.47 18.47 -22.01
C GLN A 314 -0.03 18.90 -21.70
N GLN A 315 0.14 19.73 -20.67
CA GLN A 315 1.46 20.09 -20.19
C GLN A 315 2.11 18.92 -19.47
N VAL A 316 3.39 18.67 -19.76
CA VAL A 316 4.14 17.51 -19.26
C VAL A 316 5.53 17.94 -18.75
N PRO A 317 6.13 17.20 -17.80
CA PRO A 317 7.52 17.41 -17.41
C PRO A 317 8.45 17.11 -18.59
N GLY A 318 9.49 17.93 -18.74
CA GLY A 318 10.48 17.79 -19.80
C GLY A 318 11.76 18.58 -19.50
N PRO A 319 12.68 18.66 -20.47
CA PRO A 319 13.92 19.42 -20.31
C PRO A 319 13.66 20.86 -19.86
N ALA A 320 14.50 21.36 -18.94
CA ALA A 320 14.39 22.72 -18.41
C ALA A 320 14.50 23.80 -19.49
N GLY A 321 13.95 24.99 -19.22
CA GLY A 321 14.07 26.16 -20.10
C GLY A 321 12.85 26.43 -20.98
N ARG A 322 11.83 25.56 -21.00
CA ARG A 322 10.51 25.83 -21.58
C ARG A 322 9.42 24.92 -21.03
N THR A 323 8.16 25.31 -21.21
CA THR A 323 7.00 24.44 -21.01
C THR A 323 6.84 23.48 -22.17
N TRP A 324 6.51 22.22 -21.88
CA TRP A 324 6.32 21.18 -22.87
C TRP A 324 4.86 20.74 -22.94
N GLN A 325 4.36 20.55 -24.16
CA GLN A 325 3.14 19.79 -24.42
C GLN A 325 3.52 18.35 -24.81
N ALA A 326 2.66 17.37 -24.50
CA ALA A 326 2.93 15.96 -24.80
C ALA A 326 3.35 15.72 -26.25
N ALA A 327 2.61 16.26 -27.23
CA ALA A 327 2.96 16.13 -28.64
C ALA A 327 4.31 16.77 -29.00
N GLY A 328 4.63 17.92 -28.40
CA GLY A 328 5.91 18.60 -28.62
C GLY A 328 7.09 17.85 -28.01
N LEU A 329 6.91 17.26 -26.82
CA LEU A 329 7.94 16.44 -26.18
C LEU A 329 8.14 15.12 -26.93
N ALA A 330 7.07 14.48 -27.42
CA ALA A 330 7.17 13.29 -28.27
C ALA A 330 8.07 13.54 -29.48
N ALA A 331 7.84 14.64 -30.21
CA ALA A 331 8.63 14.98 -31.39
C ALA A 331 10.11 15.22 -31.07
N HIS A 332 10.39 15.95 -29.99
CA HIS A 332 11.76 16.25 -29.58
C HIS A 332 12.51 15.00 -29.09
N ALA A 333 11.93 14.25 -28.15
CA ALA A 333 12.55 13.05 -27.61
C ALA A 333 12.81 12.02 -28.73
N ARG A 334 11.86 11.85 -29.66
CA ARG A 334 12.04 10.97 -30.83
C ARG A 334 13.24 11.38 -31.68
N ALA A 335 13.36 12.68 -31.99
CA ALA A 335 14.45 13.17 -32.82
C ALA A 335 15.81 12.93 -32.17
N GLU A 336 15.94 13.22 -30.87
CA GLU A 336 17.16 12.98 -30.09
C GLU A 336 17.50 11.48 -29.98
N THR A 337 16.52 10.62 -29.64
CA THR A 337 16.70 9.16 -29.59
C THR A 337 17.20 8.62 -30.93
N LEU A 338 16.57 9.01 -32.04
CA LEU A 338 16.96 8.53 -33.36
C LEU A 338 18.33 9.06 -33.80
N ALA A 339 18.69 10.29 -33.42
CA ALA A 339 20.01 10.84 -33.69
C ALA A 339 21.12 10.11 -32.92
N LEU A 340 20.88 9.79 -31.64
CA LEU A 340 21.81 8.98 -30.83
C LEU A 340 21.95 7.57 -31.39
N ALA A 341 20.84 6.91 -31.71
CA ALA A 341 20.86 5.57 -32.31
C ALA A 341 21.62 5.55 -33.63
N ALA A 342 21.42 6.55 -34.49
CA ALA A 342 22.13 6.66 -35.77
C ALA A 342 23.66 6.78 -35.58
N ARG A 343 24.14 7.49 -34.54
CA ARG A 343 25.56 7.59 -34.22
C ARG A 343 26.14 6.24 -33.80
N PHE A 344 25.44 5.52 -32.93
CA PHE A 344 25.88 4.19 -32.50
C PHE A 344 25.85 3.16 -33.63
N ASP A 345 24.80 3.17 -34.45
CA ASP A 345 24.64 2.31 -35.62
C ASP A 345 25.74 2.58 -36.66
N ALA A 346 26.08 3.85 -36.91
CA ALA A 346 27.20 4.22 -37.75
C ALA A 346 28.54 3.73 -37.20
N ARG A 347 28.76 3.84 -35.88
CA ARG A 347 29.96 3.32 -35.19
C ARG A 347 30.04 1.79 -35.22
N ASN A 348 28.89 1.10 -35.22
CA ASN A 348 28.80 -0.36 -35.27
C ASN A 348 28.85 -0.94 -36.69
N GLY A 349 28.44 -0.16 -37.70
CA GLY A 349 28.19 -0.66 -39.05
C GLY A 349 26.91 -1.49 -39.19
N THR A 350 25.97 -1.36 -38.25
CA THR A 350 24.72 -2.14 -38.18
C THR A 350 23.54 -1.23 -37.86
N GLY A 351 22.33 -1.50 -38.36
CA GLY A 351 21.10 -0.76 -37.98
C GLY A 351 20.39 -1.27 -36.72
N HIS A 352 21.11 -2.02 -35.87
CA HIS A 352 20.52 -2.81 -34.77
C HIS A 352 19.89 -1.93 -33.68
N LEU A 353 20.60 -0.92 -33.19
CA LEU A 353 20.10 -0.09 -32.09
C LEU A 353 18.97 0.82 -32.55
N GLY A 354 19.06 1.34 -33.77
CA GLY A 354 17.96 2.07 -34.40
C GLY A 354 16.70 1.23 -34.55
N ALA A 355 16.81 -0.06 -34.90
CA ALA A 355 15.67 -0.97 -34.92
C ALA A 355 15.11 -1.22 -33.52
N ARG A 356 15.97 -1.44 -32.52
CA ARG A 356 15.60 -1.69 -31.12
C ARG A 356 14.79 -0.54 -30.52
N VAL A 357 15.30 0.70 -30.61
CA VAL A 357 14.60 1.86 -30.03
C VAL A 357 13.30 2.17 -30.77
N ARG A 358 13.23 1.92 -32.10
CA ARG A 358 11.97 2.04 -32.85
C ARG A 358 10.93 1.04 -32.35
N ALA A 359 11.32 -0.22 -32.15
CA ALA A 359 10.44 -1.24 -31.60
C ALA A 359 9.90 -0.83 -30.22
N ARG A 360 10.79 -0.38 -29.32
CA ARG A 360 10.45 0.10 -27.97
C ARG A 360 9.44 1.26 -28.00
N MET A 361 9.70 2.29 -28.82
CA MET A 361 8.79 3.42 -29.01
C MET A 361 7.41 3.00 -29.55
N SER A 362 7.37 1.99 -30.42
CA SER A 362 6.14 1.54 -31.11
C SER A 362 5.35 0.43 -30.42
N ALA A 363 5.84 -0.11 -29.30
CA ALA A 363 5.15 -1.21 -28.61
C ALA A 363 3.70 -0.82 -28.25
N THR A 364 2.79 -1.80 -28.20
CA THR A 364 1.39 -1.57 -27.83
C THR A 364 1.20 -1.79 -26.33
N PRO A 365 0.21 -1.15 -25.69
CA PRO A 365 -0.17 -1.47 -24.30
C PRO A 365 -0.34 -2.98 -24.08
N LEU A 366 0.16 -3.48 -22.96
CA LEU A 366 0.05 -4.89 -22.56
C LEU A 366 -1.15 -5.14 -21.65
N ALA A 367 -1.60 -4.10 -20.93
CA ALA A 367 -2.84 -4.10 -20.19
C ALA A 367 -3.54 -2.76 -20.38
N GLU A 368 -4.87 -2.77 -20.51
CA GLU A 368 -5.66 -1.53 -20.55
C GLU A 368 -5.66 -0.81 -19.19
N ARG A 369 -5.60 -1.58 -18.10
CA ARG A 369 -5.66 -1.11 -16.72
C ARG A 369 -4.94 -2.10 -15.80
N LEU A 370 -4.09 -1.59 -14.91
CA LEU A 370 -3.51 -2.33 -13.78
C LEU A 370 -3.50 -1.45 -12.52
N PRO A 371 -4.36 -1.73 -11.53
CA PRO A 371 -4.38 -0.98 -10.27
C PRO A 371 -3.07 -1.13 -9.50
N LEU A 372 -2.38 -0.03 -9.23
CA LEU A 372 -1.10 -0.06 -8.50
C LEU A 372 -1.28 0.00 -6.97
N GLY A 373 -2.46 0.38 -6.47
CA GLY A 373 -2.71 0.58 -5.03
C GLY A 373 -2.17 1.89 -4.46
N ILE A 374 -1.52 2.69 -5.30
CA ILE A 374 -1.10 4.06 -5.03
C ILE A 374 -2.01 5.02 -5.79
N ARG A 375 -2.09 6.27 -5.34
CA ARG A 375 -2.87 7.29 -6.03
C ARG A 375 -2.33 7.50 -7.44
N THR A 376 -3.23 7.47 -8.41
CA THR A 376 -2.95 7.94 -9.77
C THR A 376 -3.76 9.19 -10.03
N THR A 377 -3.11 10.35 -10.05
CA THR A 377 -3.80 11.62 -10.33
C THR A 377 -4.17 11.70 -11.82
N ARG A 378 -5.34 11.19 -12.21
CA ARG A 378 -5.79 11.37 -13.60
C ARG A 378 -6.00 12.86 -13.89
N PRO A 379 -5.43 13.40 -14.98
CA PRO A 379 -5.98 14.60 -15.59
C PRO A 379 -7.42 14.30 -15.96
N ALA A 380 -8.34 15.23 -15.70
CA ALA A 380 -9.72 15.11 -16.13
C ALA A 380 -9.76 14.70 -17.61
N THR A 381 -10.31 13.52 -17.88
CA THR A 381 -10.48 13.03 -19.24
C THR A 381 -11.43 13.99 -19.97
N VAL A 382 -10.92 14.67 -21.00
CA VAL A 382 -11.79 15.05 -22.12
C VAL A 382 -12.28 13.71 -22.70
N PRO A 383 -13.60 13.49 -22.85
CA PRO A 383 -14.12 12.20 -23.29
C PRO A 383 -13.42 11.76 -24.58
N ARG A 384 -12.68 10.65 -24.51
CA ARG A 384 -12.14 10.00 -25.70
C ARG A 384 -13.35 9.53 -26.51
N PRO A 385 -13.55 9.98 -27.76
CA PRO A 385 -14.58 9.40 -28.61
C PRO A 385 -14.22 7.92 -28.77
N ALA A 386 -15.15 7.04 -28.37
CA ALA A 386 -15.01 5.61 -28.58
C ALA A 386 -14.66 5.35 -30.06
N PRO A 387 -13.80 4.36 -30.38
CA PRO A 387 -13.64 3.93 -31.75
C PRO A 387 -14.99 3.43 -32.25
N VAL A 388 -15.62 4.26 -33.07
CA VAL A 388 -16.87 3.97 -33.76
C VAL A 388 -16.58 2.78 -34.67
N PRO A 389 -17.28 1.63 -34.51
CA PRO A 389 -17.31 0.65 -35.58
C PRO A 389 -17.77 1.42 -36.82
N ALA A 390 -17.04 1.28 -37.94
CA ALA A 390 -17.26 2.04 -39.15
C ALA A 390 -18.76 2.25 -39.42
N ALA A 391 -19.12 3.50 -39.73
CA ALA A 391 -20.44 4.03 -40.08
C ALA A 391 -21.49 2.96 -40.44
N GLU A 392 -22.69 3.05 -39.87
CA GLU A 392 -23.50 4.27 -40.02
C GLU A 392 -23.61 5.22 -38.80
N THR A 393 -22.97 6.38 -38.97
CA THR A 393 -23.37 7.76 -38.58
C THR A 393 -23.25 8.33 -37.15
N LEU A 394 -22.69 9.55 -37.12
CA LEU A 394 -22.45 10.53 -36.02
C LEU A 394 -22.96 11.95 -36.50
N PRO A 395 -22.98 13.09 -35.75
CA PRO A 395 -22.04 13.52 -34.69
C PRO A 395 -22.72 14.24 -33.47
N PRO A 396 -22.07 15.07 -32.61
CA PRO A 396 -21.94 14.82 -31.16
C PRO A 396 -22.68 15.83 -30.25
N ALA A 397 -23.14 15.38 -29.08
CA ALA A 397 -23.66 16.23 -28.01
C ALA A 397 -22.58 16.46 -26.93
N GLU A 398 -22.48 17.70 -26.47
CA GLU A 398 -21.64 18.16 -25.35
C GLU A 398 -22.17 17.63 -24.00
N THR A 399 -21.22 17.35 -23.10
CA THR A 399 -21.29 17.26 -21.61
C THR A 399 -22.64 16.92 -20.94
N LEU A 400 -22.74 15.72 -20.35
CA LEU A 400 -23.75 15.35 -19.34
C LEU A 400 -23.12 14.51 -18.21
N PRO A 401 -23.49 14.72 -16.93
CA PRO A 401 -23.11 13.87 -15.81
C PRO A 401 -24.07 12.68 -15.61
N THR A 402 -23.47 11.60 -15.12
CA THR A 402 -23.95 10.54 -14.20
C THR A 402 -25.43 10.11 -14.23
N ALA A 403 -25.71 8.86 -14.61
CA ALA A 403 -26.99 8.18 -14.40
C ALA A 403 -26.79 6.90 -13.58
N GLY A 404 -27.52 6.81 -12.47
CA GLY A 404 -27.56 5.68 -11.56
C GLY A 404 -28.22 6.02 -10.22
N SER A 405 -29.35 6.72 -10.20
CA SER A 405 -30.22 6.77 -9.01
C SER A 405 -31.20 5.61 -9.04
N LEU A 406 -30.86 4.55 -8.30
CA LEU A 406 -31.81 3.92 -7.40
C LEU A 406 -31.56 4.53 -6.02
N PRO A 407 -32.57 5.02 -5.29
CA PRO A 407 -32.35 5.51 -3.93
C PRO A 407 -32.23 4.32 -2.97
N PRO A 408 -31.10 4.13 -2.27
CA PRO A 408 -31.12 3.40 -1.02
C PRO A 408 -31.67 4.32 0.10
N ALA A 409 -32.49 3.76 0.97
CA ALA A 409 -32.61 4.25 2.33
C ALA A 409 -31.28 4.00 3.05
N GLU A 410 -30.56 5.06 3.44
CA GLU A 410 -30.17 5.35 4.83
C GLU A 410 -29.09 6.45 4.96
N THR A 411 -29.26 7.18 6.05
CA THR A 411 -28.55 8.30 6.65
C THR A 411 -27.23 7.91 7.32
N LEU A 412 -26.19 8.76 7.17
CA LEU A 412 -25.24 9.11 8.23
C LEU A 412 -24.82 10.60 8.08
N PRO A 413 -24.46 11.31 9.17
CA PRO A 413 -24.51 12.78 9.25
C PRO A 413 -23.27 13.45 8.63
N ALA A 414 -23.47 14.53 7.88
CA ALA A 414 -22.41 15.43 7.46
C ALA A 414 -22.15 16.50 8.54
N ALA A 415 -20.95 16.49 9.11
CA ALA A 415 -20.44 17.58 9.94
C ALA A 415 -19.82 18.68 9.06
N GLY A 416 -20.24 19.93 9.30
CA GLY A 416 -19.46 21.15 9.09
C GLY A 416 -19.29 21.68 7.66
N SER A 417 -20.16 22.61 7.24
CA SER A 417 -19.80 23.64 6.25
C SER A 417 -19.54 24.97 6.95
N PRO A 418 -18.42 25.67 6.66
CA PRO A 418 -18.25 27.06 7.03
C PRO A 418 -19.03 27.97 6.05
N SER A 419 -19.69 28.97 6.64
CA SER A 419 -20.45 30.03 5.99
C SER A 419 -19.60 30.88 5.02
N ALA A 420 -20.17 31.22 3.86
CA ALA A 420 -19.82 32.45 3.13
C ALA A 420 -21.02 33.02 2.35
N THR A 421 -21.38 34.22 2.80
CA THR A 421 -22.29 35.25 2.32
C THR A 421 -22.60 35.38 0.81
N ALA A 422 -23.88 35.69 0.57
CA ALA A 422 -24.52 36.08 -0.68
C ALA A 422 -23.94 37.33 -1.36
N ALA A 423 -24.01 37.35 -2.69
CA ALA A 423 -24.09 38.57 -3.49
C ALA A 423 -24.90 38.33 -4.78
N SER A 424 -25.97 39.11 -4.94
CA SER A 424 -26.90 39.11 -6.07
C SER A 424 -26.28 39.50 -7.40
N LEU A 425 -26.80 38.94 -8.50
CA LEU A 425 -26.69 39.47 -9.86
C LEU A 425 -28.07 39.92 -10.37
N PRO A 426 -28.19 41.06 -11.08
CA PRO A 426 -29.41 41.49 -11.79
C PRO A 426 -29.45 40.98 -13.25
N PRO A 427 -30.59 41.11 -13.97
CA PRO A 427 -30.87 40.34 -15.17
C PRO A 427 -30.33 40.97 -16.47
N ALA A 428 -30.23 40.10 -17.47
CA ALA A 428 -29.79 40.36 -18.83
C ALA A 428 -30.77 41.21 -19.65
N ASP A 429 -30.23 42.04 -20.52
CA ASP A 429 -30.98 42.79 -21.53
C ASP A 429 -30.30 42.64 -22.91
N SER A 430 -31.06 42.06 -23.84
CA SER A 430 -31.24 42.40 -25.25
C SER A 430 -30.06 42.92 -26.10
N ALA A 431 -29.66 42.19 -27.16
CA ALA A 431 -29.72 42.66 -28.57
C ALA A 431 -29.05 41.70 -29.60
N PRO A 432 -29.45 41.76 -30.90
CA PRO A 432 -29.09 40.78 -31.95
C PRO A 432 -28.09 41.31 -33.00
N GLY A 433 -27.59 40.42 -33.87
CA GLY A 433 -27.31 40.77 -35.27
C GLY A 433 -25.98 40.32 -35.90
N ALA A 434 -26.11 39.34 -36.80
CA ALA A 434 -25.50 39.23 -38.14
C ALA A 434 -23.97 39.10 -38.34
N GLY A 435 -23.60 38.10 -39.15
CA GLY A 435 -22.34 38.10 -39.92
C GLY A 435 -21.94 36.72 -40.42
N GLY A 436 -22.49 36.28 -41.57
CA GLY A 436 -22.11 35.02 -42.19
C GLY A 436 -20.76 35.06 -42.93
N GLN A 437 -20.13 33.91 -43.10
CA GLN A 437 -19.28 33.61 -44.24
C GLN A 437 -19.20 32.09 -44.48
N ARG A 438 -19.33 31.73 -45.75
CA ARG A 438 -19.37 30.38 -46.32
C ARG A 438 -17.97 29.75 -46.35
N ALA A 439 -17.93 28.43 -46.20
CA ALA A 439 -16.95 27.58 -46.87
C ALA A 439 -17.68 26.35 -47.43
N ASP A 440 -17.74 26.28 -48.75
CA ASP A 440 -18.25 25.16 -49.52
C ASP A 440 -17.24 24.00 -49.54
N GLY A 441 -17.78 22.77 -49.48
CA GLY A 441 -17.21 21.61 -50.15
C GLY A 441 -16.51 20.59 -49.26
N LEU A 442 -17.18 19.46 -49.00
CA LEU A 442 -16.69 18.09 -49.24
C LEU A 442 -17.76 17.05 -48.84
N GLY A 443 -18.28 16.32 -49.85
CA GLY A 443 -18.78 14.94 -49.75
C GLY A 443 -19.93 14.62 -48.79
N ALA A 444 -21.17 14.86 -49.20
CA ALA A 444 -22.34 14.21 -48.62
C ALA A 444 -22.34 12.72 -49.02
N ALA A 445 -21.88 11.86 -48.10
CA ALA A 445 -22.36 10.49 -47.99
C ALA A 445 -23.59 10.54 -47.07
N ASP A 446 -24.68 9.89 -47.50
CA ASP A 446 -26.01 9.94 -46.90
C ASP A 446 -25.98 9.80 -45.37
N ALA A 447 -26.10 10.93 -44.67
CA ALA A 447 -26.54 10.89 -43.28
C ALA A 447 -28.03 10.50 -43.31
N PRO A 448 -28.47 9.53 -42.48
CA PRO A 448 -29.89 9.21 -42.38
C PRO A 448 -30.66 10.50 -42.12
N ALA A 449 -31.79 10.70 -42.79
CA ALA A 449 -32.59 11.90 -42.64
C ALA A 449 -32.87 12.11 -41.14
N ALA A 450 -32.97 13.37 -40.68
CA ALA A 450 -33.20 13.67 -39.26
C ALA A 450 -34.38 12.87 -38.65
N ALA A 451 -35.38 12.55 -39.48
CA ALA A 451 -36.51 11.68 -39.15
C ALA A 451 -36.12 10.22 -38.87
N ASP A 452 -35.22 9.62 -39.67
CA ASP A 452 -34.76 8.23 -39.49
C ASP A 452 -33.93 8.09 -38.22
N ARG A 453 -33.14 9.14 -37.88
CA ARG A 453 -32.37 9.20 -36.63
C ARG A 453 -33.30 9.32 -35.41
N LEU A 454 -34.33 10.15 -35.46
CA LEU A 454 -35.31 10.29 -34.37
C LEU A 454 -36.10 8.98 -34.17
N ALA A 455 -36.47 8.30 -35.25
CA ALA A 455 -37.14 6.99 -35.18
C ALA A 455 -36.26 5.93 -34.49
N ALA A 456 -34.97 5.84 -34.86
CA ALA A 456 -34.03 4.93 -34.21
C ALA A 456 -33.83 5.23 -32.72
N LEU A 457 -33.75 6.52 -32.35
CA LEU A 457 -33.66 6.94 -30.94
C LEU A 457 -34.93 6.59 -30.15
N LEU A 458 -36.12 6.78 -30.74
CA LEU A 458 -37.40 6.39 -30.12
C LEU A 458 -37.50 4.88 -29.91
N ASP A 459 -37.12 4.08 -30.90
CA ASP A 459 -37.14 2.62 -30.79
C ASP A 459 -36.16 2.14 -29.72
N HIS A 460 -34.96 2.72 -29.66
CA HIS A 460 -33.99 2.44 -28.60
C HIS A 460 -34.52 2.84 -27.21
N ALA A 461 -35.08 4.05 -27.06
CA ALA A 461 -35.61 4.53 -25.79
C ALA A 461 -36.78 3.68 -25.29
N ARG A 462 -37.70 3.27 -26.19
CA ARG A 462 -38.80 2.37 -25.86
C ARG A 462 -38.32 0.98 -25.47
N ALA A 463 -37.34 0.42 -26.18
CA ALA A 463 -36.74 -0.86 -25.83
C ALA A 463 -36.03 -0.80 -24.46
N ALA A 464 -35.30 0.28 -24.17
CA ALA A 464 -34.66 0.51 -22.89
C ALA A 464 -35.69 0.62 -21.75
N THR A 465 -36.79 1.36 -21.94
CA THR A 465 -37.88 1.44 -20.95
C THR A 465 -38.58 0.09 -20.74
N ALA A 466 -38.86 -0.65 -21.81
CA ALA A 466 -39.50 -1.96 -21.70
C ALA A 466 -38.63 -2.98 -20.95
N ALA A 467 -37.32 -2.95 -21.19
CA ALA A 467 -36.32 -3.75 -20.47
C ALA A 467 -35.92 -3.15 -19.11
N GLN A 468 -36.53 -2.03 -18.69
CA GLN A 468 -36.23 -1.31 -17.44
C GLN A 468 -34.74 -0.95 -17.25
N ARG A 469 -34.02 -0.71 -18.36
CA ARG A 469 -32.59 -0.41 -18.30
C ARG A 469 -32.33 1.00 -17.75
N PRO A 470 -31.31 1.19 -16.89
CA PRO A 470 -30.95 2.52 -16.38
C PRO A 470 -30.65 3.55 -17.49
N GLU A 471 -30.19 3.10 -18.67
CA GLU A 471 -29.90 3.97 -19.82
C GLU A 471 -31.14 4.62 -20.46
N ALA A 472 -32.36 4.21 -20.09
CA ALA A 472 -33.60 4.75 -20.63
C ALA A 472 -33.72 6.27 -20.44
N VAL A 473 -33.26 6.81 -19.30
CA VAL A 473 -33.27 8.26 -19.05
C VAL A 473 -32.46 9.02 -20.10
N ALA A 474 -31.22 8.57 -20.35
CA ALA A 474 -30.35 9.17 -21.36
C ALA A 474 -30.89 9.00 -22.78
N ALA A 475 -31.50 7.85 -23.08
CA ALA A 475 -32.13 7.59 -24.37
C ALA A 475 -33.31 8.55 -24.63
N TRP A 476 -34.20 8.77 -23.65
CA TRP A 476 -35.30 9.73 -23.77
C TRP A 476 -34.83 11.19 -23.81
N ALA A 477 -33.75 11.53 -23.11
CA ALA A 477 -33.12 12.85 -23.24
C ALA A 477 -32.52 13.08 -24.64
N ALA A 478 -31.95 12.05 -25.26
CA ALA A 478 -31.48 12.11 -26.66
C ALA A 478 -32.65 12.28 -27.65
N VAL A 479 -33.78 11.60 -27.41
CA VAL A 479 -35.03 11.80 -28.16
C VAL A 479 -35.50 13.26 -28.06
N ALA A 480 -35.52 13.84 -26.85
CA ALA A 480 -35.93 15.22 -26.63
C ALA A 480 -35.07 16.21 -27.44
N ARG A 481 -33.73 16.10 -27.31
CA ARG A 481 -32.78 16.95 -28.05
C ARG A 481 -32.92 16.81 -29.57
N ALA A 482 -33.11 15.58 -30.06
CA ALA A 482 -33.26 15.32 -31.49
C ALA A 482 -34.59 15.88 -32.03
N ALA A 483 -35.68 15.80 -31.26
CA ALA A 483 -36.97 16.37 -31.64
C ALA A 483 -36.92 17.91 -31.70
N GLU A 484 -36.25 18.56 -30.73
CA GLU A 484 -36.04 20.01 -30.70
C GLU A 484 -35.17 20.50 -31.87
N ALA A 485 -34.09 19.79 -32.21
CA ALA A 485 -33.20 20.15 -33.30
C ALA A 485 -33.82 19.93 -34.70
N GLY A 486 -34.77 19.02 -34.82
CA GLY A 486 -35.38 18.61 -36.09
C GLY A 486 -36.77 19.22 -36.38
N ASP A 487 -37.27 20.13 -35.54
CA ASP A 487 -38.64 20.70 -35.60
C ASP A 487 -39.73 19.63 -35.84
N SER A 488 -39.54 18.46 -35.21
CA SER A 488 -40.37 17.27 -35.44
C SER A 488 -41.30 17.06 -34.25
N ALA A 489 -42.61 17.04 -34.49
CA ALA A 489 -43.61 16.91 -33.43
C ALA A 489 -43.66 15.47 -32.87
N LEU A 490 -43.34 15.30 -31.59
CA LEU A 490 -43.53 14.05 -30.85
C LEU A 490 -45.02 13.83 -30.53
N GLY A 491 -45.47 12.58 -30.62
CA GLY A 491 -46.83 12.20 -30.18
C GLY A 491 -47.02 12.44 -28.67
N ALA A 492 -48.27 12.62 -28.23
CA ALA A 492 -48.58 12.89 -26.82
C ALA A 492 -47.98 11.85 -25.86
N ARG A 493 -47.97 10.57 -26.25
CA ARG A 493 -47.38 9.47 -25.46
C ARG A 493 -45.85 9.55 -25.36
N ASP A 494 -45.15 9.92 -26.44
CA ASP A 494 -43.69 10.06 -26.43
C ASP A 494 -43.27 11.33 -25.66
N ARG A 495 -44.04 12.42 -25.77
CA ARG A 495 -43.87 13.62 -24.92
C ARG A 495 -44.05 13.28 -23.44
N ALA A 496 -45.07 12.48 -23.11
CA ALA A 496 -45.29 12.02 -21.73
C ALA A 496 -44.10 11.20 -21.20
N ARG A 497 -43.52 10.30 -22.01
CA ARG A 497 -42.34 9.51 -21.62
C ARG A 497 -41.07 10.37 -21.48
N VAL A 498 -40.90 11.41 -22.30
CA VAL A 498 -39.81 12.40 -22.14
C VAL A 498 -39.95 13.13 -20.81
N ALA A 499 -41.14 13.67 -20.50
CA ALA A 499 -41.39 14.37 -19.24
C ALA A 499 -41.18 13.43 -18.04
N GLU A 500 -41.67 12.20 -18.13
CA GLU A 500 -41.50 11.19 -17.08
C GLU A 500 -40.02 10.85 -16.82
N HIS A 501 -39.22 10.60 -17.87
CA HIS A 501 -37.82 10.24 -17.69
C HIS A 501 -36.94 11.42 -17.30
N ARG A 502 -37.34 12.66 -17.65
CA ARG A 502 -36.70 13.88 -17.14
C ARG A 502 -36.81 13.99 -15.61
N ALA A 503 -37.91 13.52 -15.03
CA ALA A 503 -38.06 13.49 -13.57
C ALA A 503 -37.05 12.57 -12.86
N TRP A 504 -36.44 11.64 -13.59
CA TRP A 504 -35.41 10.71 -13.09
C TRP A 504 -34.01 11.08 -13.56
N ASP A 505 -33.85 12.27 -14.15
CA ASP A 505 -32.53 12.85 -14.39
C ASP A 505 -31.85 13.12 -13.05
N ALA A 506 -30.59 12.72 -12.90
CA ALA A 506 -29.85 12.87 -11.66
C ALA A 506 -29.62 14.35 -11.27
N ALA A 507 -29.74 15.27 -12.23
CA ALA A 507 -29.65 16.71 -11.98
C ALA A 507 -31.00 17.36 -11.59
N ALA A 508 -32.11 16.63 -11.64
CA ALA A 508 -33.43 17.19 -11.35
C ALA A 508 -33.61 17.39 -9.84
N GLU A 509 -33.90 18.63 -9.44
CA GLU A 509 -34.33 18.91 -8.06
C GLU A 509 -35.69 18.26 -7.77
N PRO A 510 -36.00 17.90 -6.52
CA PRO A 510 -37.24 17.18 -6.19
C PRO A 510 -38.52 17.88 -6.68
N ASP A 511 -38.59 19.20 -6.58
CA ASP A 511 -39.73 19.99 -7.06
C ASP A 511 -39.86 19.94 -8.59
N GLU A 512 -38.74 19.95 -9.30
CA GLU A 512 -38.71 19.82 -10.76
C GLU A 512 -39.14 18.41 -11.19
N ALA A 513 -38.68 17.38 -10.49
CA ALA A 513 -39.08 16.00 -10.74
C ALA A 513 -40.60 15.81 -10.54
N VAL A 514 -41.16 16.38 -9.48
CA VAL A 514 -42.61 16.37 -9.22
C VAL A 514 -43.38 17.10 -10.33
N ALA A 515 -42.91 18.28 -10.75
CA ALA A 515 -43.52 19.03 -11.85
C ALA A 515 -43.50 18.25 -13.17
N CYS A 516 -42.37 17.61 -13.50
CA CYS A 516 -42.22 16.76 -14.69
C CYS A 516 -43.17 15.54 -14.64
N LEU A 517 -43.37 14.92 -13.48
CA LEU A 517 -44.31 13.81 -13.32
C LEU A 517 -45.78 14.25 -13.44
N HIS A 518 -46.13 15.45 -12.96
CA HIS A 518 -47.46 16.01 -13.17
C HIS A 518 -47.72 16.40 -14.64
N GLU A 519 -46.71 16.93 -15.32
CA GLU A 519 -46.76 17.17 -16.76
C GLU A 519 -46.96 15.85 -17.52
N ALA A 520 -46.16 14.83 -17.21
CA ALA A 520 -46.30 13.50 -17.80
C ALA A 520 -47.70 12.91 -17.57
N ALA A 521 -48.28 13.06 -16.37
CA ALA A 521 -49.63 12.60 -16.08
C ALA A 521 -50.68 13.27 -16.98
N THR A 522 -50.58 14.59 -17.18
CA THR A 522 -51.47 15.34 -18.08
C THR A 522 -51.34 14.86 -19.52
N LEU A 523 -50.11 14.64 -19.97
CA LEU A 523 -49.82 14.16 -21.33
C LEU A 523 -50.29 12.71 -21.56
N PHE A 524 -50.26 11.85 -20.53
CA PHE A 524 -50.83 10.51 -20.60
C PHE A 524 -52.37 10.52 -20.66
N GLU A 525 -53.03 11.47 -19.97
CA GLU A 525 -54.47 11.68 -20.12
C GLU A 525 -54.83 12.13 -21.55
N GLU A 526 -54.07 13.06 -22.14
CA GLU A 526 -54.20 13.46 -23.54
C GLU A 526 -53.99 12.27 -24.51
N ALA A 527 -53.07 11.36 -24.16
CA ALA A 527 -52.81 10.13 -24.90
C ALA A 527 -53.83 9.01 -24.64
N ALA A 528 -54.90 9.28 -23.89
CA ALA A 528 -55.93 8.32 -23.49
C ALA A 528 -55.39 7.09 -22.71
N ASP A 529 -54.34 7.30 -21.91
CA ASP A 529 -53.78 6.30 -20.98
C ASP A 529 -53.95 6.77 -19.52
N PRO A 530 -55.18 6.73 -18.97
CA PRO A 530 -55.44 7.17 -17.59
C PRO A 530 -54.73 6.30 -16.55
N GLY A 531 -54.32 5.07 -16.92
CA GLY A 531 -53.55 4.19 -16.04
C GLY A 531 -52.14 4.70 -15.78
N GLU A 532 -51.41 5.06 -16.84
CA GLU A 532 -50.07 5.62 -16.71
C GLU A 532 -50.11 7.03 -16.09
N ALA A 533 -51.17 7.79 -16.33
CA ALA A 533 -51.38 9.09 -15.68
C ALA A 533 -51.45 8.96 -14.14
N GLU A 534 -52.21 7.99 -13.62
CA GLU A 534 -52.26 7.71 -12.18
C GLU A 534 -50.93 7.14 -11.66
N ALA A 535 -50.19 6.36 -12.47
CA ALA A 535 -48.85 5.89 -12.11
C ALA A 535 -47.86 7.06 -11.96
N CYS A 536 -47.90 8.06 -12.85
CA CYS A 536 -47.09 9.28 -12.73
C CYS A 536 -47.44 10.09 -11.48
N ARG A 537 -48.74 10.24 -11.14
CA ARG A 537 -49.18 10.90 -9.91
C ARG A 537 -48.69 10.16 -8.65
N ALA A 538 -48.76 8.83 -8.65
CA ALA A 538 -48.26 8.02 -7.55
C ALA A 538 -46.72 8.12 -7.42
N ARG A 539 -45.98 8.11 -8.54
CA ARG A 539 -44.53 8.36 -8.54
C ARG A 539 -44.19 9.76 -8.02
N ALA A 540 -44.97 10.79 -8.37
CA ALA A 540 -44.78 12.15 -7.84
C ALA A 540 -44.96 12.18 -6.31
N ALA A 541 -45.97 11.48 -5.79
CA ALA A 541 -46.15 11.30 -4.34
C ALA A 541 -44.94 10.61 -3.69
N ALA A 542 -44.35 9.61 -4.33
CA ALA A 542 -43.12 8.96 -3.83
C ALA A 542 -41.91 9.91 -3.83
N VAL A 543 -41.79 10.82 -4.80
CA VAL A 543 -40.76 11.87 -4.78
C VAL A 543 -40.99 12.85 -3.64
N LEU A 544 -42.23 13.32 -3.45
CA LEU A 544 -42.63 14.22 -2.36
C LEU A 544 -42.40 13.62 -0.97
N ALA A 545 -42.62 12.31 -0.80
CA ALA A 545 -42.36 11.64 0.47
C ALA A 545 -40.89 11.79 0.92
N ARG A 546 -39.95 11.78 -0.04
CA ARG A 546 -38.50 11.94 0.22
C ARG A 546 -38.09 13.36 0.59
N THR A 547 -38.93 14.37 0.35
CA THR A 547 -38.66 15.77 0.71
C THR A 547 -39.24 16.17 2.06
N GLY A 548 -39.84 15.22 2.80
CA GLY A 548 -40.45 15.45 4.11
C GLY A 548 -41.92 15.86 4.08
N LEU A 549 -42.56 15.92 2.90
CA LEU A 549 -43.99 16.24 2.75
C LEU A 549 -44.89 14.99 2.86
N LEU A 550 -44.69 14.20 3.91
CA LEU A 550 -45.30 12.88 4.08
C LEU A 550 -46.84 12.86 4.11
N PRO A 551 -47.56 13.77 4.80
CA PRO A 551 -49.02 13.74 4.84
C PRO A 551 -49.67 13.94 3.45
N GLU A 552 -49.12 14.87 2.67
CA GLU A 552 -49.57 15.15 1.30
C GLU A 552 -49.25 13.98 0.36
N ALA A 553 -48.06 13.40 0.48
CA ALA A 553 -47.66 12.22 -0.27
C ALA A 553 -48.56 11.01 0.04
N ARG A 554 -48.85 10.72 1.31
CA ARG A 554 -49.74 9.63 1.73
C ARG A 554 -51.15 9.80 1.17
N ALA A 555 -51.72 11.00 1.26
CA ALA A 555 -53.05 11.29 0.71
C ALA A 555 -53.10 11.09 -0.81
N THR A 556 -52.09 11.61 -1.52
CA THR A 556 -51.99 11.49 -2.98
C THR A 556 -51.83 10.03 -3.42
N ALA A 557 -51.00 9.24 -2.73
CA ALA A 557 -50.82 7.83 -3.02
C ALA A 557 -52.09 6.99 -2.73
N ALA A 558 -52.83 7.29 -1.66
CA ALA A 558 -54.10 6.63 -1.34
C ALA A 558 -55.20 6.93 -2.37
N GLU A 559 -55.25 8.17 -2.86
CA GLU A 559 -56.16 8.57 -3.92
C GLU A 559 -55.82 7.86 -5.25
N ALA A 560 -54.54 7.87 -5.65
CA ALA A 560 -54.07 7.19 -6.85
C ALA A 560 -54.38 5.68 -6.81
N ARG A 561 -54.18 5.02 -5.66
CA ARG A 561 -54.57 3.61 -5.44
C ARG A 561 -56.08 3.41 -5.70
N SER A 562 -56.92 4.25 -5.09
CA SER A 562 -58.38 4.13 -5.23
C SER A 562 -58.83 4.29 -6.68
N ARG A 563 -58.24 5.27 -7.40
CA ARG A 563 -58.54 5.56 -8.80
C ARG A 563 -58.05 4.45 -9.74
N VAL A 564 -56.83 3.94 -9.56
CA VAL A 564 -56.30 2.88 -10.44
C VAL A 564 -57.06 1.56 -10.30
N LEU A 565 -57.48 1.20 -9.08
CA LEU A 565 -58.31 0.00 -8.85
C LEU A 565 -59.70 0.16 -9.47
N ALA A 566 -60.28 1.36 -9.40
CA ALA A 566 -61.55 1.66 -10.08
C ALA A 566 -61.40 1.56 -11.61
N LEU A 567 -60.31 2.08 -12.19
CA LEU A 567 -60.01 1.94 -13.61
C LEU A 567 -59.84 0.47 -14.01
N ARG A 568 -59.13 -0.32 -13.19
CA ARG A 568 -58.91 -1.76 -13.45
C ARG A 568 -60.22 -2.54 -13.43
N SER A 569 -61.10 -2.29 -12.46
CA SER A 569 -62.41 -2.95 -12.39
C SER A 569 -63.30 -2.71 -13.61
N ARG A 570 -63.05 -1.61 -14.34
CA ARG A 570 -63.75 -1.23 -15.57
C ARG A 570 -63.01 -1.64 -16.85
N GLY A 571 -61.86 -2.30 -16.75
CA GLY A 571 -61.02 -2.68 -17.88
C GLY A 571 -60.33 -1.51 -18.58
N ALA A 572 -60.23 -0.34 -17.93
CA ALA A 572 -59.65 0.88 -18.49
C ALA A 572 -58.14 1.03 -18.25
N THR A 573 -57.50 0.07 -17.57
CA THR A 573 -56.04 0.01 -17.32
C THR A 573 -55.56 -1.44 -17.15
N GLY A 574 -54.28 -1.69 -17.39
CA GLY A 574 -53.64 -3.00 -17.31
C GLY A 574 -53.01 -3.34 -15.95
N ALA A 575 -52.48 -4.56 -15.82
CA ALA A 575 -51.69 -4.99 -14.66
C ALA A 575 -50.42 -4.16 -14.42
N PRO A 576 -49.64 -3.78 -15.45
CA PRO A 576 -48.42 -2.98 -15.26
C PRO A 576 -48.66 -1.64 -14.57
N GLN A 577 -49.65 -0.86 -15.02
CA GLN A 577 -49.95 0.45 -14.45
C GLN A 577 -50.52 0.33 -13.03
N THR A 578 -51.36 -0.69 -12.78
CA THR A 578 -51.89 -0.96 -11.44
C THR A 578 -50.77 -1.27 -10.45
N ALA A 579 -49.84 -2.16 -10.83
CA ALA A 579 -48.69 -2.51 -9.99
C ALA A 579 -47.74 -1.33 -9.78
N ALA A 580 -47.56 -0.45 -10.77
CA ALA A 580 -46.74 0.75 -10.62
C ALA A 580 -47.29 1.72 -9.57
N VAL A 581 -48.61 1.91 -9.50
CA VAL A 581 -49.27 2.73 -8.46
C VAL A 581 -49.13 2.08 -7.08
N LEU A 582 -49.35 0.76 -6.97
CA LEU A 582 -49.19 0.03 -5.72
C LEU A 582 -47.75 0.09 -5.20
N ALA A 583 -46.76 -0.10 -6.08
CA ALA A 583 -45.34 0.03 -5.74
C ALA A 583 -44.95 1.45 -5.30
N ALA A 584 -45.47 2.49 -5.96
CA ALA A 584 -45.25 3.86 -5.53
C ALA A 584 -45.88 4.16 -4.16
N ARG A 585 -47.06 3.60 -3.87
CA ARG A 585 -47.67 3.68 -2.53
C ARG A 585 -46.81 3.01 -1.47
N VAL A 586 -46.25 1.83 -1.74
CA VAL A 586 -45.33 1.15 -0.82
C VAL A 586 -44.14 2.05 -0.50
N ARG A 587 -43.49 2.66 -1.51
CA ARG A 587 -42.36 3.60 -1.29
C ARG A 587 -42.75 4.80 -0.42
N VAL A 588 -43.94 5.38 -0.62
CA VAL A 588 -44.44 6.50 0.21
C VAL A 588 -44.59 6.08 1.67
N LEU A 589 -45.12 4.89 1.93
CA LEU A 589 -45.34 4.38 3.28
C LEU A 589 -44.04 3.97 3.98
N LEU A 590 -43.09 3.37 3.24
CA LEU A 590 -41.75 3.09 3.75
C LEU A 590 -41.00 4.37 4.13
N ALA A 591 -41.10 5.44 3.32
CA ALA A 591 -40.54 6.74 3.68
C ALA A 591 -41.18 7.33 4.95
N GLY A 592 -42.47 7.03 5.19
CA GLY A 592 -43.15 7.37 6.43
C GLY A 592 -42.58 6.65 7.64
N VAL A 593 -42.39 5.34 7.54
CA VAL A 593 -41.77 4.49 8.58
C VAL A 593 -40.36 5.01 8.92
N ALA A 594 -39.51 5.23 7.92
CA ALA A 594 -38.15 5.72 8.12
C ALA A 594 -38.10 7.10 8.81
N ALA A 595 -39.05 8.01 8.50
CA ALA A 595 -39.13 9.32 9.13
C ALA A 595 -39.60 9.25 10.59
N GLU A 596 -40.49 8.30 10.92
CA GLU A 596 -40.95 8.08 12.29
C GLU A 596 -39.84 7.46 13.15
N ASP A 597 -39.05 6.52 12.61
CA ASP A 597 -37.87 5.96 13.28
C ASP A 597 -36.80 7.03 13.56
N ALA A 598 -36.52 7.90 12.56
CA ALA A 598 -35.60 9.02 12.74
C ALA A 598 -36.09 10.02 13.80
N ALA A 599 -37.40 10.22 13.93
CA ALA A 599 -37.98 11.07 14.97
C ALA A 599 -37.92 10.41 16.37
N GLY A 600 -38.06 9.09 16.44
CA GLY A 600 -37.95 8.30 17.68
C GLY A 600 -36.54 8.29 18.27
N GLN A 601 -35.49 8.31 17.45
CA GLN A 601 -34.09 8.36 17.90
C GLN A 601 -33.67 9.72 18.50
N VAL A 602 -34.40 10.80 18.22
CA VAL A 602 -34.06 12.17 18.66
C VAL A 602 -34.82 12.59 19.94
N ALA A 603 -35.85 11.85 20.35
CA ALA A 603 -36.68 12.18 21.51
C ALA A 603 -36.42 11.20 22.68
N PRO A 604 -35.90 11.65 23.84
CA PRO A 604 -35.76 10.77 24.99
C PRO A 604 -37.13 10.34 25.52
N ALA A 605 -37.29 9.04 25.77
CA ALA A 605 -38.50 8.42 26.27
C ALA A 605 -38.84 8.95 27.69
N ALA A 606 -39.76 9.92 27.78
CA ALA A 606 -40.34 10.33 29.06
C ALA A 606 -41.81 10.78 28.91
N GLY A 607 -42.75 9.93 29.35
CA GLY A 607 -44.14 10.32 29.68
C GLY A 607 -45.26 9.75 28.78
N GLU A 608 -46.52 10.11 29.09
CA GLU A 608 -47.75 9.68 28.37
C GLU A 608 -47.71 9.92 26.86
N PHE A 609 -46.90 10.88 26.39
CA PHE A 609 -46.66 11.15 24.96
C PHE A 609 -45.87 10.03 24.23
N GLY A 610 -45.13 9.19 24.96
CA GLY A 610 -44.43 8.04 24.39
C GLY A 610 -45.37 6.95 23.88
N ARG A 611 -46.50 6.72 24.56
CA ARG A 611 -47.49 5.71 24.15
C ARG A 611 -48.26 6.09 22.89
N GLU A 612 -48.54 7.38 22.71
CA GLU A 612 -49.19 7.88 21.48
C GLU A 612 -48.22 7.85 20.28
N ALA A 613 -46.94 8.15 20.50
CA ALA A 613 -45.90 8.03 19.48
C ALA A 613 -45.65 6.56 19.08
N GLU A 614 -45.56 5.66 20.06
CA GLU A 614 -45.41 4.21 19.87
C GLU A 614 -46.60 3.60 19.11
N GLN A 615 -47.83 3.99 19.45
CA GLN A 615 -49.04 3.58 18.70
C GLN A 615 -49.10 4.13 17.28
N THR A 616 -48.60 5.35 17.05
CA THR A 616 -48.57 5.97 15.72
C THR A 616 -47.54 5.26 14.83
N SER A 617 -46.37 4.92 15.37
CA SER A 617 -45.36 4.09 14.70
C SER A 617 -45.91 2.72 14.33
N ASP A 618 -46.55 2.02 15.28
CA ASP A 618 -47.19 0.71 15.02
C ASP A 618 -48.26 0.77 13.90
N GLU A 619 -49.00 1.87 13.79
CA GLU A 619 -49.99 2.09 12.72
C GLU A 619 -49.32 2.31 11.36
N ALA A 620 -48.26 3.13 11.29
CA ALA A 620 -47.53 3.36 10.05
C ALA A 620 -46.85 2.09 9.54
N PHE A 621 -46.25 1.30 10.42
CA PHE A 621 -45.69 -0.01 10.10
C PHE A 621 -46.75 -0.97 9.54
N ARG A 622 -47.90 -1.12 10.22
CA ARG A 622 -49.00 -1.97 9.71
C ARG A 622 -49.52 -1.50 8.37
N GLU A 623 -49.64 -0.19 8.16
CA GLU A 623 -50.11 0.34 6.88
C GLU A 623 -49.12 0.03 5.74
N ALA A 624 -47.82 0.18 6.00
CA ALA A 624 -46.74 -0.15 5.05
C ALA A 624 -46.69 -1.65 4.74
N GLU A 625 -46.77 -2.50 5.77
CA GLU A 625 -46.80 -3.96 5.65
C GLU A 625 -48.02 -4.42 4.83
N GLN A 626 -49.21 -3.91 5.15
CA GLN A 626 -50.43 -4.20 4.38
C GLN A 626 -50.30 -3.75 2.92
N ALA A 627 -49.64 -2.62 2.65
CA ALA A 627 -49.39 -2.16 1.30
C ALA A 627 -48.43 -3.06 0.52
N ALA A 628 -47.37 -3.54 1.18
CA ALA A 628 -46.40 -4.45 0.59
C ALA A 628 -47.03 -5.83 0.31
N GLU A 629 -47.85 -6.36 1.23
CA GLU A 629 -48.64 -7.58 1.03
C GLU A 629 -49.68 -7.44 -0.10
N GLU A 630 -50.33 -6.27 -0.22
CA GLU A 630 -51.25 -5.99 -1.33
C GLU A 630 -50.52 -6.00 -2.68
N LEU A 631 -49.33 -5.40 -2.76
CA LEU A 631 -48.50 -5.45 -3.95
C LEU A 631 -48.02 -6.88 -4.26
N LEU A 632 -47.59 -7.63 -3.23
CA LEU A 632 -47.14 -9.01 -3.35
C LEU A 632 -48.24 -9.87 -3.97
N ALA A 633 -49.42 -9.91 -3.34
CA ALA A 633 -50.55 -10.71 -3.80
C ALA A 633 -51.01 -10.31 -5.22
N PHE A 634 -50.97 -9.01 -5.54
CA PHE A 634 -51.31 -8.52 -6.87
C PHE A 634 -50.30 -8.97 -7.94
N ALA A 635 -49.00 -8.85 -7.65
CA ALA A 635 -47.93 -9.19 -8.57
C ALA A 635 -47.81 -10.71 -8.78
N GLU A 636 -47.99 -11.52 -7.73
CA GLU A 636 -48.02 -13.00 -7.82
C GLU A 636 -49.11 -13.48 -8.78
N ALA A 637 -50.31 -12.88 -8.71
CA ALA A 637 -51.43 -13.24 -9.57
C ALA A 637 -51.19 -12.94 -11.07
N HIS A 638 -50.16 -12.15 -11.39
CA HIS A 638 -49.83 -11.74 -12.76
C HIS A 638 -48.34 -11.96 -13.08
N ALA A 639 -47.69 -12.94 -12.42
CA ALA A 639 -46.25 -13.14 -12.48
C ALA A 639 -45.72 -13.44 -13.90
N ASP A 640 -46.55 -13.88 -14.83
CA ASP A 640 -46.13 -14.17 -16.22
C ASP A 640 -46.15 -12.92 -17.14
N GLU A 641 -46.67 -11.78 -16.69
CA GLU A 641 -46.77 -10.55 -17.47
C GLU A 641 -45.59 -9.60 -17.17
N PRO A 642 -44.78 -9.16 -18.14
CA PRO A 642 -43.79 -8.10 -17.88
C PRO A 642 -44.49 -6.75 -17.61
N PRO A 643 -44.05 -5.93 -16.63
CA PRO A 643 -42.90 -6.08 -15.73
C PRO A 643 -43.25 -6.64 -14.33
N LEU A 644 -44.31 -7.42 -14.18
CA LEU A 644 -44.83 -7.85 -12.88
C LEU A 644 -43.84 -8.70 -12.05
N PRO A 645 -42.94 -9.53 -12.64
CA PRO A 645 -41.83 -10.15 -11.90
C PRO A 645 -40.96 -9.16 -11.12
N SER A 646 -40.63 -7.99 -11.70
CA SER A 646 -39.82 -6.99 -10.97
C SER A 646 -40.65 -6.30 -9.87
N ARG A 647 -41.97 -6.20 -10.03
CA ARG A 647 -42.87 -5.69 -8.98
C ARG A 647 -43.06 -6.68 -7.83
N LEU A 648 -43.05 -7.98 -8.13
CA LEU A 648 -43.02 -9.03 -7.14
C LEU A 648 -41.73 -8.98 -6.31
N ALA A 649 -40.59 -8.74 -6.97
CA ALA A 649 -39.31 -8.52 -6.30
C ALA A 649 -39.34 -7.27 -5.39
N GLU A 650 -39.87 -6.14 -5.88
CA GLU A 650 -40.04 -4.91 -5.08
C GLU A 650 -40.91 -5.12 -3.83
N ALA A 651 -41.93 -5.98 -3.89
CA ALA A 651 -42.77 -6.30 -2.73
C ALA A 651 -41.98 -7.10 -1.67
N HIS A 652 -41.19 -8.09 -2.09
CA HIS A 652 -40.29 -8.80 -1.18
C HIS A 652 -39.25 -7.87 -0.58
N ALA A 653 -38.66 -6.96 -1.37
CA ALA A 653 -37.73 -5.95 -0.88
C ALA A 653 -38.35 -5.08 0.23
N ALA A 654 -39.55 -4.55 0.00
CA ALA A 654 -40.27 -3.74 0.99
C ALA A 654 -40.58 -4.49 2.29
N LEU A 655 -40.98 -5.77 2.20
CA LEU A 655 -41.17 -6.62 3.38
C LEU A 655 -39.84 -6.89 4.10
N GLY A 656 -38.74 -6.98 3.36
CA GLY A 656 -37.40 -7.09 3.93
C GLY A 656 -36.98 -5.87 4.72
N GLU A 657 -37.19 -4.67 4.15
CA GLU A 657 -36.94 -3.38 4.83
C GLU A 657 -37.76 -3.26 6.11
N LEU A 658 -39.07 -3.56 6.06
CA LEU A 658 -39.94 -3.52 7.24
C LEU A 658 -39.51 -4.51 8.33
N ALA A 659 -39.09 -5.72 7.95
CA ALA A 659 -38.58 -6.71 8.89
C ALA A 659 -37.24 -6.27 9.51
N GLU A 660 -36.37 -5.60 8.74
CA GLU A 660 -35.11 -5.05 9.25
C GLU A 660 -35.36 -3.95 10.29
N HIS A 661 -36.26 -3.02 10.01
CA HIS A 661 -36.69 -1.98 10.95
C HIS A 661 -37.25 -2.55 12.27
N ARG A 662 -37.97 -3.69 12.22
CA ARG A 662 -38.46 -4.40 13.43
C ARG A 662 -37.39 -5.23 14.15
N GLY A 663 -36.16 -5.28 13.65
CA GLY A 663 -35.09 -6.15 14.17
C GLY A 663 -35.29 -7.64 13.86
N GLU A 664 -36.21 -7.99 12.96
CA GLU A 664 -36.50 -9.36 12.52
C GLU A 664 -35.52 -9.82 11.44
N PHE A 665 -34.21 -9.77 11.74
CA PHE A 665 -33.14 -9.94 10.75
C PHE A 665 -33.19 -11.27 9.96
N THR A 666 -33.80 -12.33 10.51
CA THR A 666 -33.98 -13.61 9.80
C THR A 666 -35.03 -13.48 8.70
N ALA A 667 -36.14 -12.81 8.99
CA ALA A 667 -37.20 -12.55 8.03
C ALA A 667 -36.69 -11.59 6.95
N ALA A 668 -36.03 -10.50 7.35
CA ALA A 668 -35.40 -9.54 6.44
C ALA A 668 -34.46 -10.22 5.43
N GLY A 669 -33.54 -11.06 5.91
CA GLY A 669 -32.61 -11.80 5.04
C GLY A 669 -33.31 -12.79 4.09
N THR A 670 -34.45 -13.36 4.49
CA THR A 670 -35.25 -14.24 3.62
C THR A 670 -35.91 -13.44 2.49
N HIS A 671 -36.47 -12.29 2.84
CA HIS A 671 -37.11 -11.37 1.89
C HIS A 671 -36.12 -10.76 0.90
N TYR A 672 -34.94 -10.32 1.34
CA TYR A 672 -33.90 -9.79 0.46
C TYR A 672 -33.37 -10.83 -0.53
N ARG A 673 -33.16 -12.08 -0.08
CA ARG A 673 -32.78 -13.18 -0.98
C ARG A 673 -33.84 -13.44 -2.04
N ALA A 674 -35.11 -13.49 -1.63
CA ALA A 674 -36.22 -13.68 -2.57
C ALA A 674 -36.31 -12.52 -3.59
N ALA A 675 -36.13 -11.27 -3.14
CA ALA A 675 -36.10 -10.11 -4.01
C ALA A 675 -34.98 -10.21 -5.06
N ALA A 676 -33.75 -10.51 -4.63
CA ALA A 676 -32.61 -10.66 -5.54
C ALA A 676 -32.84 -11.76 -6.59
N GLU A 677 -33.28 -12.95 -6.17
CA GLU A 677 -33.60 -14.06 -7.08
C GLU A 677 -34.70 -13.71 -8.09
N LEU A 678 -35.71 -12.94 -7.67
CA LEU A 678 -36.80 -12.49 -8.53
C LEU A 678 -36.34 -11.43 -9.53
N PHE A 679 -35.50 -10.47 -9.13
CA PHE A 679 -34.93 -9.49 -10.07
C PHE A 679 -34.05 -10.14 -11.15
N THR A 680 -33.24 -11.14 -10.76
CA THR A 680 -32.44 -11.91 -11.72
C THR A 680 -33.32 -12.71 -12.68
N ARG A 681 -34.38 -13.37 -12.17
CA ARG A 681 -35.37 -14.07 -13.02
C ARG A 681 -36.16 -13.12 -13.94
N ALA A 682 -36.36 -11.88 -13.52
CA ALA A 682 -37.01 -10.83 -14.29
C ALA A 682 -36.10 -10.18 -15.35
N GLU A 683 -34.86 -10.68 -15.53
CA GLU A 683 -33.84 -10.14 -16.44
C GLU A 683 -33.46 -8.67 -16.16
N VAL A 684 -33.59 -8.25 -14.90
CA VAL A 684 -33.21 -6.91 -14.42
C VAL A 684 -32.28 -6.99 -13.20
N PRO A 685 -31.15 -7.75 -13.29
CA PRO A 685 -30.30 -8.06 -12.15
C PRO A 685 -29.70 -6.83 -11.47
N TRP A 686 -29.54 -5.69 -12.15
CA TRP A 686 -29.01 -4.47 -11.54
C TRP A 686 -29.85 -3.95 -10.36
N PHE A 687 -31.15 -4.29 -10.27
CA PHE A 687 -31.97 -3.99 -9.09
C PHE A 687 -31.68 -4.93 -7.91
N ALA A 688 -31.14 -6.13 -8.14
CA ALA A 688 -30.77 -7.07 -7.08
C ALA A 688 -29.58 -6.57 -6.26
N ALA A 689 -28.68 -5.78 -6.86
CA ALA A 689 -27.40 -5.40 -6.25
C ALA A 689 -27.56 -4.69 -4.89
N GLU A 690 -28.56 -3.82 -4.73
CA GLU A 690 -28.82 -3.15 -3.45
C GLU A 690 -29.21 -4.15 -2.36
N TYR A 691 -30.11 -5.08 -2.68
CA TYR A 691 -30.61 -6.06 -1.72
C TYR A 691 -29.57 -7.13 -1.38
N GLU A 692 -28.66 -7.44 -2.31
CA GLU A 692 -27.48 -8.26 -2.04
C GLU A 692 -26.50 -7.55 -1.09
N ILE A 693 -26.35 -6.21 -1.18
CA ILE A 693 -25.55 -5.42 -0.23
C ILE A 693 -26.19 -5.45 1.17
N ARG A 694 -27.50 -5.18 1.28
CA ARG A 694 -28.24 -5.23 2.55
C ARG A 694 -28.20 -6.64 3.16
N LEU A 695 -28.38 -7.68 2.34
CA LEU A 695 -28.25 -9.07 2.78
C LEU A 695 -26.85 -9.35 3.31
N SER A 696 -25.80 -8.84 2.66
CA SER A 696 -24.42 -8.96 3.13
C SER A 696 -24.23 -8.31 4.51
N ASP A 697 -24.78 -7.11 4.75
CA ASP A 697 -24.76 -6.44 6.06
C ASP A 697 -25.43 -7.28 7.16
N LEU A 698 -26.64 -7.78 6.90
CA LEU A 698 -27.39 -8.59 7.85
C LEU A 698 -26.66 -9.89 8.20
N LEU A 699 -26.12 -10.58 7.20
CA LEU A 699 -25.39 -11.83 7.40
C LEU A 699 -24.10 -11.59 8.19
N ARG A 700 -23.39 -10.48 7.93
CA ARG A 700 -22.22 -10.07 8.71
C ARG A 700 -22.58 -9.81 10.18
N GLY A 701 -23.65 -9.05 10.44
CA GLY A 701 -24.10 -8.73 11.81
C GLY A 701 -24.44 -9.98 12.64
N ARG A 702 -24.82 -11.08 11.98
CA ARG A 702 -25.12 -12.38 12.61
C ARG A 702 -23.91 -13.33 12.69
N GLY A 703 -22.75 -12.91 12.18
CA GLY A 703 -21.56 -13.74 12.12
C GLY A 703 -21.52 -14.77 10.97
N ASP A 704 -22.47 -14.76 10.03
CA ASP A 704 -22.43 -15.60 8.82
C ASP A 704 -21.56 -14.93 7.74
N VAL A 705 -20.25 -15.03 7.91
CA VAL A 705 -19.30 -14.38 7.00
C VAL A 705 -19.33 -15.01 5.60
N ALA A 706 -19.52 -16.32 5.49
CA ALA A 706 -19.57 -17.01 4.21
C ALA A 706 -20.78 -16.55 3.38
N GLY A 707 -21.95 -16.43 4.01
CA GLY A 707 -23.13 -15.86 3.38
C GLY A 707 -22.94 -14.39 3.01
N ALA A 708 -22.30 -13.60 3.87
CA ALA A 708 -22.03 -12.18 3.61
C ALA A 708 -21.11 -11.97 2.39
N LEU A 709 -20.09 -12.82 2.22
CA LEU A 709 -19.18 -12.81 1.06
C LEU A 709 -19.92 -13.17 -0.23
N ALA A 710 -20.75 -14.21 -0.20
CA ALA A 710 -21.54 -14.62 -1.36
C ALA A 710 -22.47 -13.51 -1.84
N ALA A 711 -23.18 -12.85 -0.90
CA ALA A 711 -24.08 -11.74 -1.22
C ALA A 711 -23.31 -10.52 -1.78
N ALA A 712 -22.18 -10.14 -1.17
CA ALA A 712 -21.37 -9.03 -1.68
C ALA A 712 -20.76 -9.32 -3.08
N GLY A 713 -20.39 -10.57 -3.36
CA GLY A 713 -19.97 -11.00 -4.69
C GLY A 713 -21.09 -10.93 -5.71
N ALA A 714 -22.28 -11.42 -5.36
CA ALA A 714 -23.49 -11.33 -6.18
C ALA A 714 -23.86 -9.87 -6.49
N ALA A 715 -23.67 -8.95 -5.54
CA ALA A 715 -23.90 -7.52 -5.78
C ALA A 715 -23.02 -6.96 -6.91
N LEU A 716 -21.75 -7.36 -7.01
CA LEU A 716 -20.86 -6.95 -8.11
C LEU A 716 -21.27 -7.57 -9.44
N GLU A 717 -21.64 -8.85 -9.44
CA GLU A 717 -22.07 -9.58 -10.63
C GLU A 717 -23.38 -9.00 -11.19
N HIS A 718 -24.41 -8.92 -10.34
CA HIS A 718 -25.73 -8.43 -10.69
C HIS A 718 -25.72 -6.94 -11.03
N GLY A 719 -24.96 -6.15 -10.27
CA GLY A 719 -24.81 -4.72 -10.48
C GLY A 719 -24.09 -4.38 -11.79
N GLY A 720 -23.12 -5.21 -12.20
CA GLY A 720 -22.44 -5.10 -13.49
C GLY A 720 -22.04 -3.67 -13.83
N GLY A 721 -22.17 -3.27 -15.10
CA GLY A 721 -21.91 -1.91 -15.59
C GLY A 721 -22.78 -0.79 -15.00
N HIS A 722 -23.77 -1.12 -14.17
CA HIS A 722 -24.76 -0.18 -13.65
C HIS A 722 -24.46 0.32 -12.24
N LEU A 723 -23.56 -0.34 -11.49
CA LEU A 723 -23.05 0.22 -10.24
C LEU A 723 -22.22 1.46 -10.53
N THR A 724 -22.51 2.52 -9.78
CA THR A 724 -21.68 3.74 -9.76
C THR A 724 -20.26 3.40 -9.33
N ALA A 725 -19.28 4.24 -9.70
CA ALA A 725 -17.90 4.06 -9.25
C ALA A 725 -17.81 4.01 -7.71
N SER A 726 -18.53 4.89 -7.01
CA SER A 726 -18.63 4.87 -5.53
C SER A 726 -19.25 3.58 -5.01
N GLY A 727 -20.33 3.09 -5.64
CA GLY A 727 -20.97 1.82 -5.28
C GLY A 727 -20.02 0.63 -5.43
N ARG A 728 -19.30 0.53 -6.56
CA ARG A 728 -18.27 -0.51 -6.77
C ARG A 728 -17.16 -0.43 -5.73
N ALA A 729 -16.68 0.77 -5.42
CA ALA A 729 -15.64 0.97 -4.42
C ALA A 729 -16.08 0.43 -3.05
N ARG A 730 -17.31 0.74 -2.62
CA ARG A 730 -17.87 0.29 -1.34
C ARG A 730 -18.09 -1.23 -1.28
N VAL A 731 -18.57 -1.85 -2.34
CA VAL A 731 -18.76 -3.32 -2.37
C VAL A 731 -17.41 -4.05 -2.35
N HIS A 732 -16.40 -3.56 -3.08
CA HIS A 732 -15.06 -4.11 -3.01
C HIS A 732 -14.42 -3.91 -1.63
N LEU A 733 -14.58 -2.74 -1.00
CA LEU A 733 -14.09 -2.52 0.37
C LEU A 733 -14.75 -3.49 1.36
N ARG A 734 -16.06 -3.72 1.22
CA ARG A 734 -16.80 -4.69 2.02
C ARG A 734 -16.27 -6.12 1.86
N LEU A 735 -16.03 -6.57 0.63
CA LEU A 735 -15.41 -7.88 0.37
C LEU A 735 -14.03 -7.98 1.02
N SER A 736 -13.22 -6.92 0.88
CA SER A 736 -11.91 -6.82 1.51
C SER A 736 -11.99 -6.93 3.04
N ASP A 737 -12.91 -6.21 3.68
CA ASP A 737 -13.05 -6.23 5.14
C ASP A 737 -13.56 -7.59 5.65
N LEU A 738 -14.52 -8.22 4.96
CA LEU A 738 -15.04 -9.54 5.31
C LEU A 738 -13.94 -10.62 5.22
N LEU A 739 -13.20 -10.67 4.11
CA LEU A 739 -12.08 -11.60 3.93
C LEU A 739 -10.94 -11.31 4.92
N GLY A 740 -10.69 -10.02 5.18
CA GLY A 740 -9.66 -9.59 6.11
C GLY A 740 -9.92 -9.99 7.56
N ALA A 741 -11.20 -10.09 7.95
CA ALA A 741 -11.64 -10.50 9.28
C ALA A 741 -11.66 -12.02 9.51
N THR A 742 -11.81 -12.82 8.44
CA THR A 742 -11.76 -14.29 8.53
C THR A 742 -10.34 -14.86 8.49
N GLY A 743 -9.38 -14.07 8.03
CA GLY A 743 -7.97 -14.44 7.98
C GLY A 743 -7.32 -14.49 9.37
N GLY A 744 -7.30 -15.67 9.98
CA GLY A 744 -6.40 -15.96 11.11
C GLY A 744 -4.91 -15.97 10.67
N PRO A 745 -3.96 -16.13 11.60
CA PRO A 745 -2.52 -16.13 11.29
C PRO A 745 -2.06 -17.23 10.32
N GLU A 746 -2.88 -18.25 10.06
CA GLU A 746 -2.62 -19.34 9.08
C GLU A 746 -3.35 -19.15 7.73
N GLY A 747 -4.14 -18.08 7.56
CA GLY A 747 -5.05 -17.86 6.42
C GLY A 747 -4.47 -17.08 5.23
N THR A 748 -3.26 -17.40 4.78
CA THR A 748 -2.50 -16.67 3.73
C THR A 748 -3.30 -16.41 2.43
N GLY A 749 -4.14 -17.34 2.01
CA GLY A 749 -4.96 -17.18 0.80
C GLY A 749 -6.04 -16.09 0.89
N GLN A 750 -6.67 -15.92 2.05
CA GLN A 750 -7.79 -14.98 2.22
C GLN A 750 -7.32 -13.52 2.33
N SER A 751 -6.15 -13.31 2.91
CA SER A 751 -5.55 -11.98 3.06
C SER A 751 -5.04 -11.42 1.72
N ALA A 752 -4.51 -12.28 0.84
CA ALA A 752 -4.17 -11.91 -0.53
C ALA A 752 -5.41 -11.48 -1.36
N GLU A 753 -6.52 -12.23 -1.23
CA GLU A 753 -7.79 -11.90 -1.89
C GLU A 753 -8.40 -10.60 -1.33
N ALA A 754 -8.32 -10.39 -0.02
CA ALA A 754 -8.72 -9.14 0.61
C ALA A 754 -7.93 -7.94 0.05
N ALA A 755 -6.60 -8.07 -0.08
CA ALA A 755 -5.77 -7.04 -0.69
C ALA A 755 -6.13 -6.78 -2.17
N ALA A 756 -6.50 -7.82 -2.92
CA ALA A 756 -6.97 -7.67 -4.30
C ALA A 756 -8.26 -6.84 -4.39
N HIS A 757 -9.22 -7.09 -3.50
CA HIS A 757 -10.42 -6.27 -3.43
C HIS A 757 -10.17 -4.85 -2.93
N ALA A 758 -9.23 -4.63 -1.99
CA ALA A 758 -8.84 -3.29 -1.58
C ALA A 758 -8.20 -2.49 -2.74
N LEU A 759 -7.45 -3.12 -3.64
CA LEU A 759 -6.92 -2.47 -4.84
C LEU A 759 -8.01 -2.01 -5.79
N GLU A 760 -8.99 -2.88 -6.04
CA GLU A 760 -10.16 -2.55 -6.86
C GLU A 760 -10.96 -1.42 -6.23
N ALA A 761 -11.19 -1.47 -4.91
CA ALA A 761 -11.87 -0.42 -4.18
C ALA A 761 -11.15 0.93 -4.28
N ALA A 762 -9.82 0.96 -4.14
CA ALA A 762 -9.04 2.18 -4.25
C ALA A 762 -9.14 2.80 -5.66
N HIS A 763 -9.09 1.95 -6.69
CA HIS A 763 -9.30 2.42 -8.05
C HIS A 763 -10.69 3.03 -8.26
N TRP A 764 -11.75 2.32 -7.87
CA TRP A 764 -13.10 2.81 -8.09
C TRP A 764 -13.40 4.07 -7.27
N ALA A 765 -12.75 4.24 -6.10
CA ALA A 765 -12.79 5.49 -5.35
C ALA A 765 -12.12 6.65 -6.12
N ASP A 766 -11.01 6.40 -6.81
CA ASP A 766 -10.37 7.40 -7.68
C ASP A 766 -11.27 7.78 -8.86
N GLU A 767 -11.89 6.80 -9.52
CA GLU A 767 -12.85 7.04 -10.60
C GLU A 767 -14.09 7.81 -10.13
N ALA A 768 -14.49 7.62 -8.86
CA ALA A 768 -15.57 8.37 -8.24
C ALA A 768 -15.19 9.82 -7.86
N GLY A 769 -13.91 10.19 -7.97
CA GLY A 769 -13.41 11.47 -7.45
C GLY A 769 -13.27 11.51 -5.92
N GLU A 770 -13.32 10.36 -5.25
CA GLU A 770 -13.27 10.18 -3.79
C GLU A 770 -11.86 9.78 -3.30
N SER A 771 -10.79 10.06 -4.07
CA SER A 771 -9.40 9.70 -3.73
C SER A 771 -9.00 10.14 -2.32
N GLY A 772 -9.33 11.40 -1.95
CA GLY A 772 -8.93 11.97 -0.66
C GLY A 772 -9.81 11.56 0.52
N THR A 773 -10.93 10.87 0.29
CA THR A 773 -11.84 10.37 1.33
C THR A 773 -11.83 8.84 1.35
N LEU A 774 -12.72 8.20 0.59
CA LEU A 774 -12.81 6.75 0.51
C LEU A 774 -11.50 6.13 -0.02
N GLY A 775 -10.86 6.75 -1.01
CA GLY A 775 -9.62 6.24 -1.60
C GLY A 775 -8.47 6.16 -0.58
N ALA A 776 -8.26 7.22 0.20
CA ALA A 776 -7.26 7.27 1.25
C ALA A 776 -7.52 6.23 2.34
N TRP A 777 -8.78 6.07 2.76
CA TRP A 777 -9.19 5.03 3.70
C TRP A 777 -8.90 3.62 3.16
N VAL A 778 -9.30 3.33 1.92
CA VAL A 778 -9.10 2.02 1.31
C VAL A 778 -7.60 1.69 1.18
N ARG A 779 -6.78 2.65 0.74
CA ARG A 779 -5.31 2.45 0.65
C ARG A 779 -4.67 2.27 2.03
N HIS A 780 -5.16 2.96 3.06
CA HIS A 780 -4.76 2.70 4.46
C HIS A 780 -5.02 1.22 4.83
N ARG A 781 -6.23 0.71 4.55
CA ARG A 781 -6.59 -0.70 4.80
C ARG A 781 -5.72 -1.67 3.99
N LEU A 782 -5.47 -1.36 2.71
CA LEU A 782 -4.57 -2.13 1.84
C LEU A 782 -3.17 -2.23 2.43
N GLY A 783 -2.61 -1.12 2.95
CA GLY A 783 -1.29 -1.14 3.58
C GLY A 783 -1.21 -2.08 4.78
N GLY A 784 -2.23 -2.08 5.64
CA GLY A 784 -2.33 -3.01 6.77
C GLY A 784 -2.49 -4.48 6.34
N LEU A 785 -3.20 -4.74 5.23
CA LEU A 785 -3.29 -6.08 4.63
C LEU A 785 -1.95 -6.56 4.08
N LEU A 786 -1.24 -5.73 3.32
CA LEU A 786 0.08 -6.05 2.77
C LEU A 786 1.12 -6.32 3.86
N LEU A 787 1.04 -5.57 4.97
CA LEU A 787 1.90 -5.80 6.13
C LEU A 787 1.72 -7.19 6.73
N ARG A 788 0.47 -7.68 6.86
CA ARG A 788 0.18 -9.04 7.37
C ARG A 788 0.72 -10.15 6.47
N GLU A 789 0.80 -9.88 5.17
CA GLU A 789 1.42 -10.78 4.19
C GLU A 789 2.96 -10.69 4.15
N ASN A 790 3.59 -9.93 5.06
CA ASN A 790 5.03 -9.62 5.04
C ASN A 790 5.51 -8.94 3.74
N ARG A 791 4.60 -8.29 2.99
CA ARG A 791 4.91 -7.55 1.75
C ARG A 791 5.35 -6.12 2.07
N HIS A 792 6.39 -5.98 2.91
CA HIS A 792 6.81 -4.71 3.50
C HIS A 792 7.15 -3.62 2.48
N ALA A 793 7.80 -3.95 1.36
CA ALA A 793 8.15 -2.97 0.33
C ALA A 793 6.91 -2.35 -0.33
N GLU A 794 5.89 -3.16 -0.61
CA GLU A 794 4.64 -2.68 -1.19
C GLU A 794 3.80 -1.91 -0.17
N ALA A 795 3.74 -2.41 1.07
CA ALA A 795 3.06 -1.73 2.16
C ALA A 795 3.67 -0.33 2.39
N ALA A 796 5.00 -0.21 2.41
CA ALA A 796 5.69 1.06 2.58
C ALA A 796 5.32 2.08 1.48
N GLU A 797 5.41 1.69 0.19
CA GLU A 797 5.06 2.60 -0.92
C GLU A 797 3.58 3.05 -0.86
N VAL A 798 2.66 2.15 -0.51
CA VAL A 798 1.24 2.48 -0.39
C VAL A 798 1.01 3.42 0.80
N LEU A 799 1.55 3.10 1.98
CA LEU A 799 1.35 3.87 3.21
C LEU A 799 2.01 5.26 3.15
N GLU A 800 3.16 5.40 2.50
CA GLU A 800 3.79 6.71 2.24
C GLU A 800 2.88 7.59 1.39
N GLY A 801 2.26 7.03 0.33
CA GLY A 801 1.28 7.74 -0.49
C GLY A 801 0.07 8.18 0.32
N VAL A 802 -0.49 7.27 1.14
CA VAL A 802 -1.66 7.53 1.99
C VAL A 802 -1.46 8.73 2.92
N LEU A 803 -0.28 8.90 3.51
CA LEU A 803 0.00 10.00 4.44
C LEU A 803 -0.08 11.40 3.80
N THR A 804 -0.10 11.50 2.47
CA THR A 804 -0.31 12.77 1.76
C THR A 804 -1.78 13.13 1.58
N GLU A 805 -2.69 12.17 1.77
CA GLU A 805 -4.13 12.29 1.56
C GLU A 805 -4.94 12.14 2.85
N LEU A 806 -4.45 11.30 3.76
CA LEU A 806 -5.10 10.99 5.02
C LEU A 806 -5.00 12.17 6.00
N SER A 807 -6.15 12.72 6.37
CA SER A 807 -6.26 13.84 7.31
C SER A 807 -6.98 13.44 8.61
N ALA A 808 -6.61 14.05 9.72
CA ALA A 808 -7.29 13.88 11.00
C ALA A 808 -8.72 14.44 10.98
N GLU A 809 -8.98 15.50 10.20
CA GLU A 809 -10.30 16.11 10.06
C GLU A 809 -11.32 15.17 9.41
N THR A 810 -10.89 14.40 8.40
CA THR A 810 -11.78 13.54 7.61
C THR A 810 -11.81 12.10 8.13
N HIS A 811 -10.68 11.58 8.61
CA HIS A 811 -10.53 10.16 8.95
C HIS A 811 -10.29 9.91 10.45
N GLY A 812 -10.16 10.97 11.25
CA GLY A 812 -9.73 10.88 12.64
C GLY A 812 -8.21 10.76 12.79
N GLU A 813 -7.71 11.10 13.98
CA GLU A 813 -6.28 11.06 14.27
C GLU A 813 -5.74 9.61 14.38
N GLY A 814 -6.57 8.68 14.85
CA GLY A 814 -6.24 7.26 15.02
C GLY A 814 -5.66 6.62 13.75
N PRO A 815 -6.35 6.65 12.60
CA PRO A 815 -5.82 6.10 11.34
C PRO A 815 -4.52 6.74 10.87
N VAL A 816 -4.30 8.03 11.14
CA VAL A 816 -3.04 8.71 10.78
C VAL A 816 -1.88 8.17 11.62
N VAL A 817 -2.07 8.03 12.93
CA VAL A 817 -1.09 7.42 13.84
C VAL A 817 -0.84 5.96 13.45
N GLN A 818 -1.89 5.19 13.19
CA GLN A 818 -1.81 3.79 12.79
C GLN A 818 -1.05 3.61 11.46
N THR A 819 -1.28 4.48 10.47
CA THR A 819 -0.56 4.47 9.19
C THR A 819 0.93 4.70 9.40
N ARG A 820 1.31 5.68 10.25
CA ARG A 820 2.71 5.93 10.60
C ARG A 820 3.34 4.78 11.36
N TRP A 821 2.58 4.12 12.23
CA TRP A 821 3.03 2.93 12.94
C TRP A 821 3.37 1.81 11.96
N TRP A 822 2.44 1.41 11.11
CA TRP A 822 2.63 0.33 10.12
C TRP A 822 3.72 0.67 9.10
N LEU A 823 3.84 1.93 8.72
CA LEU A 823 4.92 2.39 7.87
C LEU A 823 6.27 2.23 8.58
N GLY A 824 6.38 2.63 9.85
CA GLY A 824 7.60 2.42 10.63
C GLY A 824 7.99 0.95 10.77
N GLU A 825 7.02 0.04 10.95
CA GLU A 825 7.28 -1.41 10.96
C GLU A 825 7.80 -1.90 9.61
N SER A 826 7.16 -1.49 8.51
CA SER A 826 7.59 -1.84 7.15
C SER A 826 9.00 -1.32 6.85
N LEU A 827 9.28 -0.07 7.18
CA LEU A 827 10.60 0.55 6.99
C LEU A 827 11.67 -0.13 7.84
N SER A 828 11.36 -0.47 9.09
CA SER A 828 12.30 -1.18 9.97
C SER A 828 12.62 -2.58 9.42
N ALA A 829 11.63 -3.30 8.90
CA ALA A 829 11.83 -4.60 8.24
C ALA A 829 12.67 -4.50 6.95
N LEU A 830 12.62 -3.35 6.25
CA LEU A 830 13.45 -3.06 5.07
C LEU A 830 14.86 -2.57 5.43
N GLY A 831 15.19 -2.41 6.71
CA GLY A 831 16.49 -1.87 7.17
C GLY A 831 16.57 -0.33 7.15
N GLU A 832 15.49 0.37 6.80
CA GLU A 832 15.40 1.83 6.76
C GLU A 832 15.12 2.41 8.17
N HIS A 833 15.95 2.04 9.14
CA HIS A 833 15.70 2.29 10.57
C HIS A 833 15.56 3.78 10.91
N ARG A 834 16.34 4.67 10.26
CA ARG A 834 16.22 6.11 10.48
C ARG A 834 14.84 6.65 10.08
N ALA A 835 14.34 6.27 8.91
CA ALA A 835 13.02 6.68 8.45
C ALA A 835 11.92 6.10 9.34
N ALA A 836 12.05 4.84 9.75
CA ALA A 836 11.14 4.21 10.72
C ALA A 836 11.02 5.01 12.02
N ALA A 837 12.16 5.40 12.61
CA ALA A 837 12.19 6.22 13.81
C ALA A 837 11.49 7.58 13.62
N GLU A 838 11.70 8.26 12.49
CA GLU A 838 11.05 9.54 12.20
C GLU A 838 9.52 9.41 12.17
N HIS A 839 8.99 8.33 11.58
CA HIS A 839 7.56 8.09 11.53
C HIS A 839 6.97 7.76 12.91
N TRP A 840 7.64 6.91 13.69
CA TRP A 840 7.19 6.60 15.06
C TRP A 840 7.27 7.80 16.01
N LEU A 841 8.28 8.67 15.89
CA LEU A 841 8.36 9.91 16.66
C LEU A 841 7.22 10.88 16.30
N ARG A 842 6.89 11.03 15.01
CA ARG A 842 5.74 11.85 14.58
C ARG A 842 4.41 11.26 15.06
N ALA A 843 4.28 9.94 15.10
CA ALA A 843 3.12 9.26 15.65
C ALA A 843 3.01 9.47 17.17
N ALA A 844 4.13 9.37 17.89
CA ALA A 844 4.21 9.61 19.34
C ALA A 844 3.81 11.05 19.72
N GLU A 845 4.20 12.04 18.92
CA GLU A 845 3.83 13.44 19.14
C GLU A 845 2.31 13.66 19.06
N SER A 846 1.63 12.99 18.13
CA SER A 846 0.16 12.95 18.05
C SER A 846 -0.46 12.23 19.26
N ALA A 847 0.04 11.02 19.57
CA ALA A 847 -0.46 10.22 20.70
C ALA A 847 -0.25 10.90 22.06
N ARG A 848 0.67 11.86 22.18
CA ARG A 848 0.90 12.60 23.44
C ARG A 848 -0.36 13.26 23.99
N THR A 849 -1.25 13.74 23.13
CA THR A 849 -2.48 14.42 23.56
C THR A 849 -3.64 13.48 23.89
N TRP A 850 -3.48 12.18 23.69
CA TRP A 850 -4.54 11.20 23.94
C TRP A 850 -4.70 10.92 25.44
N PRO A 851 -5.92 10.62 25.93
CA PRO A 851 -6.13 10.27 27.34
C PRO A 851 -5.33 9.02 27.75
N GLU A 852 -5.36 7.98 26.91
CA GLU A 852 -4.55 6.77 27.09
C GLU A 852 -3.12 7.01 26.58
N GLN A 853 -2.12 6.68 27.39
CA GLN A 853 -0.71 6.94 27.07
C GLN A 853 0.05 5.67 26.61
N ASP A 854 -0.63 4.53 26.48
CA ASP A 854 -0.01 3.25 26.09
C ASP A 854 0.65 3.32 24.71
N ASP A 855 -0.06 3.88 23.72
CA ASP A 855 0.46 4.04 22.36
C ASP A 855 1.64 5.03 22.31
N HIS A 856 1.58 6.11 23.09
CA HIS A 856 2.69 7.05 23.20
C HIS A 856 3.94 6.38 23.77
N ALA A 857 3.78 5.56 24.81
CA ALA A 857 4.88 4.82 25.42
C ALA A 857 5.48 3.78 24.45
N ALA A 858 4.63 3.05 23.74
CA ALA A 858 5.03 2.06 22.74
C ALA A 858 5.78 2.69 21.56
N LEU A 859 5.24 3.77 20.97
CA LEU A 859 5.86 4.48 19.86
C LEU A 859 7.20 5.10 20.24
N ALA A 860 7.33 5.66 21.45
CA ALA A 860 8.60 6.17 21.96
C ALA A 860 9.65 5.05 22.13
N HIS A 861 9.22 3.87 22.57
CA HIS A 861 10.10 2.70 22.70
C HIS A 861 10.58 2.19 21.34
N LEU A 862 9.65 2.01 20.38
CA LEU A 862 9.96 1.59 19.01
C LEU A 862 10.89 2.59 18.31
N ALA A 863 10.66 3.89 18.48
CA ALA A 863 11.57 4.93 17.99
C ALA A 863 12.97 4.81 18.59
N GLY A 864 13.09 4.52 19.89
CA GLY A 864 14.38 4.26 20.53
C GLY A 864 15.12 3.07 19.92
N GLU A 865 14.40 1.99 19.63
CA GLU A 865 14.96 0.79 18.98
C GLU A 865 15.45 1.08 17.57
N ALA A 866 14.63 1.73 16.75
CA ALA A 866 15.01 2.11 15.40
C ALA A 866 16.19 3.10 15.38
N LEU A 867 16.24 4.08 16.29
CA LEU A 867 17.38 5.00 16.40
C LEU A 867 18.67 4.27 16.79
N SER A 868 18.59 3.27 17.68
CA SER A 868 19.74 2.45 18.05
C SER A 868 20.26 1.66 16.84
N ARG A 869 19.37 0.98 16.09
CA ARG A 869 19.74 0.26 14.86
C ARG A 869 20.25 1.18 13.75
N ALA A 870 19.85 2.46 13.76
CA ALA A 870 20.34 3.48 12.84
C ALA A 870 21.72 4.08 13.23
N GLY A 871 22.35 3.60 14.31
CA GLY A 871 23.65 4.12 14.77
C GLY A 871 23.57 5.50 15.42
N LEU A 872 22.42 5.86 16.01
CA LEU A 872 22.19 7.15 16.69
C LEU A 872 21.97 6.95 18.20
N PRO A 873 23.01 6.55 18.96
CA PRO A 873 22.85 6.10 20.35
C PRO A 873 22.40 7.20 21.32
N ARG A 874 22.75 8.47 21.06
CA ARG A 874 22.34 9.60 21.93
C ARG A 874 20.85 9.89 21.79
N GLU A 875 20.36 9.90 20.56
CA GLU A 875 18.96 10.10 20.22
C GLU A 875 18.12 8.92 20.74
N ALA A 876 18.60 7.68 20.54
CA ALA A 876 17.98 6.48 21.08
C ALA A 876 17.84 6.52 22.61
N ALA A 877 18.90 6.93 23.32
CA ALA A 877 18.87 7.02 24.77
C ALA A 877 17.81 8.03 25.29
N ARG A 878 17.59 9.14 24.56
CA ARG A 878 16.55 10.12 24.89
C ARG A 878 15.15 9.55 24.65
N ALA A 879 14.94 8.87 23.54
CA ALA A 879 13.65 8.23 23.22
C ALA A 879 13.28 7.16 24.27
N TYR A 880 14.23 6.30 24.63
CA TYR A 880 14.00 5.32 25.69
C TYR A 880 13.82 5.96 27.07
N ALA A 881 14.49 7.07 27.37
CA ALA A 881 14.27 7.77 28.64
C ALA A 881 12.81 8.26 28.75
N ARG A 882 12.28 8.81 27.65
CA ARG A 882 10.87 9.20 27.57
C ARG A 882 9.94 7.99 27.69
N ALA A 883 10.23 6.89 27.00
CA ALA A 883 9.45 5.66 27.11
C ALA A 883 9.42 5.13 28.56
N SER A 884 10.57 5.11 29.26
CA SER A 884 10.63 4.71 30.68
C SER A 884 9.77 5.58 31.60
N GLU A 885 9.70 6.89 31.37
CA GLU A 885 8.82 7.78 32.15
C GLU A 885 7.35 7.43 31.95
N LEU A 886 6.95 7.20 30.69
CA LEU A 886 5.58 6.87 30.32
C LEU A 886 5.15 5.50 30.87
N TRP A 887 5.98 4.47 30.67
CA TRP A 887 5.70 3.13 31.22
C TRP A 887 5.57 3.12 32.74
N ARG A 888 6.40 3.91 33.44
CA ARG A 888 6.27 4.08 34.88
C ARG A 888 4.94 4.75 35.24
N GLY A 889 4.51 5.76 34.49
CA GLY A 889 3.22 6.44 34.69
C GLY A 889 2.02 5.52 34.49
N LEU A 890 2.13 4.55 33.56
CA LEU A 890 1.10 3.55 33.26
C LEU A 890 1.12 2.34 34.21
N GLY A 891 2.18 2.16 35.00
CA GLY A 891 2.37 0.96 35.81
C GLY A 891 2.76 -0.29 35.01
N ASP A 892 3.15 -0.17 33.74
CA ASP A 892 3.69 -1.27 32.92
C ASP A 892 5.18 -1.49 33.25
N THR A 893 5.41 -2.30 34.29
CA THR A 893 6.77 -2.66 34.71
C THR A 893 7.58 -3.40 33.61
N PRO A 894 7.02 -4.39 32.88
CA PRO A 894 7.73 -4.99 31.74
C PRO A 894 8.24 -3.98 30.70
N GLY A 895 7.40 -3.03 30.28
CA GLY A 895 7.80 -1.95 29.35
C GLY A 895 8.90 -1.05 29.92
N LEU A 896 8.80 -0.70 31.21
CA LEU A 896 9.80 0.08 31.93
C LEU A 896 11.17 -0.64 31.97
N VAL A 897 11.18 -1.92 32.38
CA VAL A 897 12.39 -2.74 32.49
C VAL A 897 13.10 -2.85 31.15
N ARG A 898 12.37 -3.18 30.07
CA ARG A 898 12.93 -3.24 28.71
C ARG A 898 13.60 -1.93 28.30
N SER A 899 12.94 -0.81 28.54
CA SER A 899 13.46 0.52 28.20
C SER A 899 14.71 0.88 29.02
N LEU A 900 14.77 0.51 30.31
CA LEU A 900 15.95 0.73 31.16
C LEU A 900 17.15 -0.12 30.73
N ARG A 901 16.94 -1.40 30.37
CA ARG A 901 18.01 -2.26 29.84
C ARG A 901 18.60 -1.70 28.55
N ALA A 902 17.75 -1.31 27.61
CA ALA A 902 18.21 -0.72 26.34
C ALA A 902 19.06 0.53 26.58
N ARG A 903 18.65 1.41 27.50
CA ARG A 903 19.46 2.57 27.89
C ARG A 903 20.79 2.21 28.54
N ALA A 904 20.85 1.12 29.31
CA ALA A 904 22.09 0.69 29.94
C ALA A 904 23.16 0.30 28.89
N TRP A 905 22.76 -0.45 27.85
CA TRP A 905 23.63 -0.79 26.74
C TRP A 905 24.07 0.43 25.93
N LEU A 906 23.15 1.36 25.66
CA LEU A 906 23.48 2.63 25.00
C LEU A 906 24.42 3.50 25.83
N ALA A 907 24.26 3.55 27.15
CA ALA A 907 25.18 4.27 28.04
C ALA A 907 26.61 3.69 27.97
N ARG A 908 26.75 2.36 27.83
CA ARG A 908 28.05 1.72 27.59
C ARG A 908 28.64 2.10 26.23
N GLU A 909 27.83 2.16 25.18
CA GLU A 909 28.28 2.62 23.86
C GLU A 909 28.74 4.10 23.87
N LEU A 910 28.10 4.91 24.70
CA LEU A 910 28.43 6.33 24.91
C LEU A 910 29.55 6.57 25.94
N ASP A 911 30.26 5.51 26.36
CA ASP A 911 31.36 5.57 27.34
C ASP A 911 30.94 6.16 28.70
N ALA A 912 29.74 5.80 29.17
CA ALA A 912 29.18 6.18 30.47
C ALA A 912 28.97 4.95 31.38
N PRO A 913 30.03 4.26 31.82
CA PRO A 913 29.93 2.96 32.49
C PRO A 913 29.20 3.01 33.84
N HIS A 914 29.32 4.11 34.59
CA HIS A 914 28.58 4.28 35.84
C HIS A 914 27.07 4.42 35.62
N GLU A 915 26.66 5.12 34.57
CA GLU A 915 25.26 5.26 34.19
C GLU A 915 24.70 3.91 33.71
N ALA A 916 25.45 3.20 32.85
CA ALA A 916 25.11 1.85 32.37
C ALA A 916 24.83 0.88 33.53
N ARG A 917 25.74 0.82 34.51
CA ARG A 917 25.58 -0.01 35.71
C ARG A 917 24.36 0.39 36.53
N THR A 918 24.15 1.70 36.71
CA THR A 918 23.04 2.22 37.52
C THR A 918 21.69 1.90 36.90
N LEU A 919 21.56 2.06 35.57
CA LEU A 919 20.35 1.76 34.83
C LEU A 919 20.00 0.27 34.89
N MET A 920 20.97 -0.60 34.65
CA MET A 920 20.76 -2.05 34.71
C MET A 920 20.39 -2.53 36.12
N ALA A 921 21.07 -2.02 37.15
CA ALA A 921 20.71 -2.32 38.54
C ALA A 921 19.32 -1.80 38.92
N THR A 922 18.88 -0.68 38.31
CA THR A 922 17.52 -0.17 38.50
C THR A 922 16.49 -1.06 37.82
N ALA A 923 16.72 -1.48 36.57
CA ALA A 923 15.88 -2.43 35.85
C ALA A 923 15.68 -3.71 36.67
N LEU A 924 16.77 -4.27 37.22
CA LEU A 924 16.72 -5.48 38.04
C LEU A 924 15.85 -5.30 39.30
N ARG A 925 16.02 -4.18 40.03
CA ARG A 925 15.22 -3.90 41.24
C ARG A 925 13.74 -3.74 40.92
N GLU A 926 13.40 -3.07 39.82
CA GLU A 926 12.00 -2.91 39.39
C GLU A 926 11.37 -4.26 39.05
N ALA A 927 12.08 -5.10 38.28
CA ALA A 927 11.64 -6.46 37.95
C ALA A 927 11.45 -7.34 39.20
N GLU A 928 12.42 -7.37 40.11
CA GLU A 928 12.35 -8.13 41.38
C GLU A 928 11.22 -7.67 42.30
N THR A 929 10.95 -6.37 42.34
CA THR A 929 9.89 -5.81 43.17
C THR A 929 8.53 -6.17 42.60
N ALA A 930 8.33 -5.98 41.29
CA ALA A 930 7.07 -6.31 40.64
C ALA A 930 6.77 -7.82 40.65
N LEU A 931 7.79 -8.67 40.42
CA LEU A 931 7.62 -10.12 40.48
C LEU A 931 7.18 -10.59 41.87
N ARG A 932 7.82 -10.10 42.95
CA ARG A 932 7.42 -10.41 44.33
C ARG A 932 5.99 -9.97 44.63
N SER A 933 5.63 -8.75 44.22
CA SER A 933 4.26 -8.26 44.41
C SER A 933 3.22 -9.11 43.66
N ALA A 934 3.54 -9.61 42.46
CA ALA A 934 2.68 -10.51 41.71
C ALA A 934 2.55 -11.89 42.39
N GLU A 935 3.63 -12.43 42.94
CA GLU A 935 3.63 -13.70 43.71
C GLU A 935 2.81 -13.59 45.00
N GLU A 936 2.93 -12.48 45.72
CA GLU A 936 2.16 -12.19 46.93
C GLU A 936 0.67 -12.03 46.62
N ALA A 937 0.31 -11.33 45.54
CA ALA A 937 -1.08 -11.16 45.09
C ALA A 937 -1.73 -12.48 44.66
N GLY A 938 -0.97 -13.36 43.98
CA GLY A 938 -1.41 -14.72 43.64
C GLY A 938 -1.66 -15.57 44.88
N THR A 939 -0.80 -15.46 45.90
CA THR A 939 -0.89 -16.22 47.16
C THR A 939 -2.09 -15.81 48.02
N ILE A 940 -2.42 -14.52 48.09
CA ILE A 940 -3.59 -13.99 48.83
C ILE A 940 -4.91 -14.46 48.19
N ARG A 941 -5.02 -14.48 46.86
CA ARG A 941 -6.23 -15.01 46.16
C ARG A 941 -6.41 -16.52 46.33
N THR A 942 -5.32 -17.29 46.44
CA THR A 942 -5.41 -18.74 46.71
C THR A 942 -5.76 -19.09 48.16
N THR A 943 -5.67 -18.14 49.10
CA THR A 943 -5.89 -18.39 50.54
C THR A 943 -7.18 -17.74 51.09
N GLY A 944 -7.80 -16.82 50.36
CA GLY A 944 -9.06 -16.17 50.71
C GLY A 944 -10.31 -16.96 50.32
N THR A 945 -10.59 -18.07 51.01
CA THR A 945 -11.95 -18.66 51.03
C THR A 945 -12.28 -19.12 52.45
N THR A 946 -12.32 -18.19 53.41
CA THR A 946 -13.07 -18.32 54.67
C THR A 946 -12.99 -17.02 55.46
N GLU A 947 -14.16 -16.63 56.00
CA GLU A 947 -14.42 -15.65 57.07
C GLU A 947 -14.68 -14.18 56.69
N THR A 948 -15.97 -13.87 56.55
CA THR A 948 -16.60 -12.57 56.87
C THR A 948 -16.44 -12.24 58.36
N PRO A 949 -16.30 -10.96 58.76
CA PRO A 949 -17.49 -10.22 59.22
C PRO A 949 -17.55 -8.71 58.91
N GLU A 950 -18.79 -8.28 58.64
CA GLU A 950 -19.52 -7.04 59.00
C GLU A 950 -18.85 -5.64 59.11
N THR A 951 -19.45 -4.73 58.31
CA THR A 951 -19.71 -3.28 58.48
C THR A 951 -18.58 -2.26 58.35
N ALA A 952 -18.54 -1.54 57.22
CA ALA A 952 -18.86 -0.10 57.11
C ALA A 952 -18.43 0.49 55.74
N GLU A 953 -19.44 0.96 54.99
CA GLU A 953 -19.53 2.11 54.05
C GLU A 953 -18.37 2.47 53.09
N ASP A 954 -18.68 2.30 51.80
CA ASP A 954 -18.41 3.13 50.59
C ASP A 954 -17.22 4.10 50.54
N ASP A 955 -16.30 3.86 49.60
CA ASP A 955 -16.13 4.67 48.37
C ASP A 955 -14.90 4.19 47.58
N ALA A 956 -15.09 3.52 46.43
CA ALA A 956 -14.08 3.41 45.37
C ALA A 956 -14.72 2.93 44.05
N PRO A 957 -14.49 3.61 42.91
CA PRO A 957 -15.05 3.25 41.61
C PRO A 957 -14.29 2.07 40.98
N ALA A 958 -15.05 1.26 40.24
CA ALA A 958 -14.58 0.11 39.49
C ALA A 958 -13.65 0.52 38.35
N ASP A 959 -12.37 0.14 38.47
CA ASP A 959 -11.38 0.15 37.40
C ASP A 959 -11.23 -1.29 36.88
N THR A 960 -11.71 -1.53 35.65
CA THR A 960 -11.57 -2.81 34.95
C THR A 960 -11.06 -2.55 33.54
N THR A 961 -9.75 -2.37 33.40
CA THR A 961 -9.05 -2.67 32.15
C THR A 961 -7.68 -3.29 32.44
N ALA A 962 -7.58 -4.60 32.30
CA ALA A 962 -6.32 -5.30 32.12
C ALA A 962 -6.52 -6.32 31.00
N THR A 963 -5.97 -6.02 29.82
CA THR A 963 -5.66 -7.08 28.86
C THR A 963 -4.44 -6.65 28.07
N TYR A 964 -3.30 -7.26 28.40
CA TYR A 964 -2.08 -7.15 27.63
C TYR A 964 -2.25 -7.88 26.29
N ARG A 965 -1.98 -7.17 25.20
CA ARG A 965 -1.70 -7.76 23.88
C ARG A 965 -0.28 -7.40 23.46
N THR A 966 0.52 -8.42 23.25
CA THR A 966 1.71 -8.36 22.39
C THR A 966 1.26 -8.12 20.95
N GLY A 967 1.86 -7.14 20.27
CA GLY A 967 1.91 -7.01 18.80
C GLY A 967 0.58 -7.03 18.05
N ALA A 968 0.21 -5.89 17.48
CA ALA A 968 -0.90 -5.73 16.54
C ALA A 968 -2.29 -6.14 17.08
N LYS A 969 -3.02 -5.20 17.69
CA LYS A 969 -4.46 -5.17 17.40
C LYS A 969 -4.59 -4.85 15.92
N GLN A 970 -4.92 -5.86 15.12
CA GLN A 970 -5.83 -5.66 13.99
C GLN A 970 -7.04 -4.90 14.56
N THR A 971 -7.13 -3.61 14.26
CA THR A 971 -8.36 -2.86 14.48
C THR A 971 -9.34 -3.28 13.40
N THR A 972 -10.10 -4.34 13.68
CA THR A 972 -11.52 -4.35 13.35
C THR A 972 -12.21 -3.41 14.33
N GLY A 973 -11.99 -2.11 14.13
CA GLY A 973 -12.80 -1.05 14.71
C GLY A 973 -13.76 -0.61 13.62
N THR A 974 -15.00 -1.08 13.70
CA THR A 974 -16.14 -0.36 13.13
C THR A 974 -16.04 1.10 13.59
N ALA A 975 -16.05 2.02 12.64
CA ALA A 975 -16.18 3.43 12.93
C ALA A 975 -17.53 3.63 13.61
N GLU A 976 -17.53 3.82 14.92
CA GLU A 976 -18.69 4.35 15.64
C GLU A 976 -18.81 5.83 15.30
N THR A 977 -19.97 6.11 14.69
CA THR A 977 -20.55 7.40 14.42
C THR A 977 -20.79 8.19 15.69
N ALA A 978 -20.39 9.46 15.72
CA ALA A 978 -20.70 10.38 16.80
C ALA A 978 -22.20 10.78 16.82
N GLY A 979 -22.85 10.70 18.01
CA GLY A 979 -24.16 11.33 18.25
C GLY A 979 -24.95 10.92 19.53
N THR A 980 -24.51 11.38 20.73
CA THR A 980 -25.24 12.01 21.88
C THR A 980 -26.57 11.43 22.52
N PRO A 981 -27.02 11.86 23.74
CA PRO A 981 -26.79 11.26 25.08
C PRO A 981 -28.06 10.83 25.89
N ASP A 982 -27.86 10.22 27.09
CA ASP A 982 -28.82 9.96 28.22
C ASP A 982 -29.96 8.93 27.95
N THR A 983 -30.33 7.96 28.78
CA THR A 983 -30.28 7.71 30.25
C THR A 983 -30.51 6.18 30.52
N PRO A 984 -30.50 5.66 31.77
CA PRO A 984 -29.91 4.35 32.10
C PRO A 984 -30.92 3.22 32.22
N GLU A 985 -30.59 2.05 31.68
CA GLU A 985 -31.23 0.79 32.06
C GLU A 985 -30.18 -0.20 32.57
N THR A 986 -30.50 -0.76 33.73
CA THR A 986 -29.70 -1.62 34.59
C THR A 986 -29.26 -2.91 33.89
N PRO A 987 -28.01 -3.39 34.10
CA PRO A 987 -27.61 -4.71 33.67
C PRO A 987 -28.11 -5.77 34.65
N GLU A 988 -29.02 -6.64 34.21
CA GLU A 988 -29.26 -7.93 34.86
C GLU A 988 -28.08 -8.87 34.57
N ASP A 989 -27.52 -9.39 35.66
CA ASP A 989 -26.43 -10.35 35.79
C ASP A 989 -26.49 -11.54 34.84
N ILE A 990 -25.43 -11.74 34.03
CA ILE A 990 -24.75 -13.05 33.86
C ILE A 990 -23.24 -12.81 33.64
N ALA A 991 -22.45 -12.79 34.72
CA ALA A 991 -20.99 -12.80 34.67
C ALA A 991 -20.44 -14.22 34.47
N PRO A 992 -19.46 -14.48 33.58
CA PRO A 992 -18.61 -15.65 33.68
C PRO A 992 -17.49 -15.37 34.69
N ALA A 993 -17.63 -15.89 35.90
CA ALA A 993 -16.54 -15.90 36.88
C ALA A 993 -15.38 -16.78 36.37
N GLY A 994 -14.26 -16.17 35.96
CA GLY A 994 -13.06 -16.94 35.58
C GLY A 994 -11.82 -16.21 35.02
N THR A 995 -11.86 -14.92 34.65
CA THR A 995 -10.76 -14.27 33.90
C THR A 995 -9.60 -13.72 34.75
N GLY A 996 -9.86 -13.29 35.99
CA GLY A 996 -8.86 -12.57 36.80
C GLY A 996 -7.69 -13.41 37.35
N THR A 997 -7.76 -14.74 37.29
CA THR A 997 -6.63 -15.62 37.69
C THR A 997 -5.64 -15.86 36.55
N THR A 998 -6.12 -15.90 35.31
CA THR A 998 -5.32 -16.12 34.10
C THR A 998 -4.44 -14.91 33.80
N GLU A 999 -4.99 -13.69 33.90
CA GLU A 999 -4.25 -12.45 33.64
C GLU A 999 -3.10 -12.20 34.64
N VAL A 1000 -3.30 -12.56 35.90
CA VAL A 1000 -2.28 -12.43 36.95
C VAL A 1000 -1.15 -13.43 36.73
N GLU A 1001 -1.49 -14.66 36.33
CA GLU A 1001 -0.49 -15.70 36.02
C GLU A 1001 0.31 -15.35 34.74
N ASP A 1002 -0.35 -14.78 33.73
CA ASP A 1002 0.30 -14.30 32.50
C ASP A 1002 1.22 -13.09 32.77
N LEU A 1003 0.82 -12.17 33.65
CA LEU A 1003 1.68 -11.06 34.07
C LEU A 1003 2.87 -11.57 34.89
N ARG A 1004 2.66 -12.51 35.82
CA ARG A 1004 3.72 -13.12 36.61
C ARG A 1004 4.75 -13.81 35.73
N THR A 1005 4.30 -14.58 34.74
CA THR A 1005 5.18 -15.26 33.77
C THR A 1005 6.01 -14.26 32.97
N ARG A 1006 5.41 -13.16 32.51
CA ARG A 1006 6.14 -12.10 31.79
C ARG A 1006 7.14 -11.38 32.68
N LEU A 1007 6.78 -11.06 33.93
CA LEU A 1007 7.69 -10.44 34.89
C LEU A 1007 8.86 -11.36 35.24
N ALA A 1008 8.62 -12.67 35.38
CA ALA A 1008 9.67 -13.66 35.60
C ALA A 1008 10.62 -13.77 34.40
N ALA A 1009 10.10 -13.70 33.17
CA ALA A 1009 10.91 -13.65 31.96
C ALA A 1009 11.75 -12.37 31.89
N GLU A 1010 11.17 -11.20 32.16
CA GLU A 1010 11.92 -9.93 32.18
C GLU A 1010 12.97 -9.90 33.29
N HIS A 1011 12.69 -10.49 34.46
CA HIS A 1011 13.66 -10.64 35.55
C HIS A 1011 14.85 -11.52 35.15
N ALA A 1012 14.58 -12.70 34.58
CA ALA A 1012 15.63 -13.62 34.12
C ALA A 1012 16.52 -12.99 33.03
N ASP A 1013 15.90 -12.33 32.06
CA ASP A 1013 16.61 -11.66 30.98
C ASP A 1013 17.40 -10.43 31.47
N THR A 1014 16.88 -9.68 32.45
CA THR A 1014 17.62 -8.58 33.08
C THR A 1014 18.85 -9.09 33.83
N LEU A 1015 18.78 -10.23 34.53
CA LEU A 1015 19.93 -10.85 35.18
C LEU A 1015 21.00 -11.25 34.15
N HIS A 1016 20.59 -11.91 33.06
CA HIS A 1016 21.47 -12.34 31.98
C HIS A 1016 22.18 -11.15 31.32
N GLN A 1017 21.43 -10.13 30.91
CA GLN A 1017 22.00 -8.93 30.28
C GLN A 1017 22.89 -8.14 31.25
N PHE A 1018 22.54 -8.06 32.54
CA PHE A 1018 23.40 -7.39 33.51
C PHE A 1018 24.73 -8.14 33.67
N ALA A 1019 24.68 -9.47 33.78
CA ALA A 1019 25.88 -10.29 33.83
C ALA A 1019 26.78 -10.08 32.59
N GLY A 1020 26.21 -10.07 31.39
CA GLY A 1020 26.95 -9.81 30.15
C GLY A 1020 27.52 -8.39 30.04
N LEU A 1021 26.85 -7.39 30.63
CA LEU A 1021 27.30 -6.01 30.60
C LEU A 1021 28.52 -5.77 31.50
N LEU A 1022 28.59 -6.42 32.67
CA LEU A 1022 29.58 -6.15 33.72
C LEU A 1022 31.06 -6.23 33.27
N PRO A 1023 31.50 -7.25 32.52
CA PRO A 1023 32.88 -7.31 32.01
C PRO A 1023 33.28 -6.10 31.18
N HIS A 1024 32.33 -5.47 30.48
CA HIS A 1024 32.58 -4.28 29.66
C HIS A 1024 32.62 -2.98 30.44
N LEU A 1025 32.30 -3.00 31.74
CA LEU A 1025 32.29 -1.82 32.62
C LEU A 1025 33.48 -1.78 33.58
N ALA A 1026 34.38 -2.77 33.52
CA ALA A 1026 35.56 -2.81 34.37
C ALA A 1026 36.47 -1.59 34.06
N PRO A 1027 36.89 -0.82 35.08
CA PRO A 1027 37.73 0.35 34.87
C PRO A 1027 39.12 -0.03 34.37
N ASP A 1028 39.68 0.80 33.49
CA ASP A 1028 41.09 0.71 33.12
C ASP A 1028 41.98 1.13 34.31
N ALA A 1029 43.14 0.48 34.42
CA ALA A 1029 44.23 0.89 35.28
C ALA A 1029 44.77 2.27 34.84
N PRO A 1030 45.50 3.00 35.71
CA PRO A 1030 46.02 4.34 35.41
C PRO A 1030 46.88 4.43 34.14
N ASP A 1031 47.43 3.31 33.68
CA ASP A 1031 48.30 3.19 32.52
C ASP A 1031 47.54 2.83 31.23
N GLY A 1032 46.21 2.68 31.28
CA GLY A 1032 45.34 2.37 30.14
C GLY A 1032 45.13 0.88 29.84
N ASP A 1033 45.76 -0.01 30.62
CA ASP A 1033 45.48 -1.46 30.59
C ASP A 1033 44.35 -1.82 31.55
N LEU A 1034 43.54 -2.84 31.28
CA LEU A 1034 42.48 -3.31 32.19
C LEU A 1034 43.03 -3.58 33.60
N ASP A 1035 42.44 -2.99 34.65
CA ASP A 1035 42.80 -3.29 36.04
C ASP A 1035 42.47 -4.77 36.35
N PRO A 1036 43.47 -5.64 36.57
CA PRO A 1036 43.25 -7.07 36.70
C PRO A 1036 42.37 -7.43 37.91
N GLU A 1037 42.41 -6.66 38.99
CA GLU A 1037 41.59 -6.91 40.17
C GLU A 1037 40.15 -6.46 39.95
N ALA A 1038 39.95 -5.30 39.32
CA ALA A 1038 38.62 -4.82 38.98
C ALA A 1038 37.94 -5.70 37.90
N ALA A 1039 38.70 -6.18 36.91
CA ALA A 1039 38.23 -7.13 35.90
C ALA A 1039 37.84 -8.47 36.55
N ARG A 1040 38.67 -8.98 37.47
CA ARG A 1040 38.35 -10.19 38.24
C ARG A 1040 37.08 -10.01 39.06
N GLN A 1041 36.91 -8.89 39.75
CA GLN A 1041 35.71 -8.59 40.53
C GLN A 1041 34.46 -8.51 39.65
N ALA A 1042 34.55 -7.86 38.48
CA ALA A 1042 33.46 -7.79 37.50
C ALA A 1042 33.06 -9.18 36.99
N TYR A 1043 34.03 -10.05 36.72
CA TYR A 1043 33.77 -11.44 36.32
C TYR A 1043 33.14 -12.28 37.44
N GLU A 1044 33.55 -12.10 38.70
CA GLU A 1044 32.96 -12.80 39.84
C GLU A 1044 31.49 -12.38 40.04
N GLU A 1045 31.19 -11.10 39.90
CA GLU A 1045 29.81 -10.58 39.96
C GLU A 1045 28.98 -11.06 38.76
N ALA A 1046 29.53 -11.00 37.55
CA ALA A 1046 28.88 -11.50 36.34
C ALA A 1046 28.53 -12.98 36.45
N LEU A 1047 29.46 -13.82 36.94
CA LEU A 1047 29.21 -15.24 37.15
C LEU A 1047 28.03 -15.48 38.11
N ALA A 1048 27.98 -14.74 39.23
CA ALA A 1048 26.91 -14.87 40.21
C ALA A 1048 25.54 -14.46 39.64
N LEU A 1049 25.47 -13.39 38.84
CA LEU A 1049 24.24 -12.99 38.16
C LEU A 1049 23.83 -13.98 37.06
N MET A 1050 24.80 -14.54 36.33
CA MET A 1050 24.53 -15.51 35.28
C MET A 1050 23.99 -16.84 35.84
N ASP A 1051 24.51 -17.31 36.97
CA ASP A 1051 23.96 -18.47 37.68
C ASP A 1051 22.50 -18.22 38.11
N ARG A 1052 22.20 -17.03 38.64
CA ARG A 1052 20.82 -16.62 38.98
C ARG A 1052 19.92 -16.55 37.74
N ALA A 1053 20.44 -16.09 36.60
CA ALA A 1053 19.70 -16.06 35.35
C ALA A 1053 19.35 -17.48 34.86
N ALA A 1054 20.31 -18.41 34.90
CA ALA A 1054 20.08 -19.81 34.56
C ALA A 1054 19.02 -20.49 35.47
N GLU A 1055 19.05 -20.18 36.77
CA GLU A 1055 18.01 -20.62 37.71
C GLU A 1055 16.63 -20.04 37.37
N ALA A 1056 16.56 -18.72 37.09
CA ALA A 1056 15.32 -18.03 36.75
C ALA A 1056 14.71 -18.53 35.44
N PHE A 1057 15.50 -18.69 34.36
CA PHE A 1057 15.06 -19.34 33.13
C PHE A 1057 14.63 -20.79 33.36
N GLY A 1058 15.30 -21.49 34.28
CA GLY A 1058 14.88 -22.81 34.74
C GLY A 1058 13.47 -22.89 35.30
N ALA A 1059 13.09 -21.89 36.09
CA ALA A 1059 11.77 -21.82 36.70
C ALA A 1059 10.63 -21.57 35.68
N LEU A 1060 10.94 -20.97 34.53
CA LEU A 1060 10.00 -20.77 33.42
C LEU A 1060 9.69 -22.05 32.62
N GLY A 1061 10.45 -23.13 32.85
CA GLY A 1061 10.22 -24.43 32.24
C GLY A 1061 10.74 -24.55 30.79
N PRO A 1062 10.21 -25.52 30.01
CA PRO A 1062 10.78 -25.89 28.71
C PRO A 1062 10.85 -24.76 27.68
N ALA A 1063 9.94 -23.78 27.76
CA ALA A 1063 9.90 -22.63 26.85
C ALA A 1063 11.15 -21.74 26.95
N ALA A 1064 11.86 -21.77 28.09
CA ALA A 1064 13.08 -21.00 28.32
C ALA A 1064 14.37 -21.86 28.28
N ARG A 1065 14.29 -23.11 27.78
CA ARG A 1065 15.44 -24.05 27.71
C ARG A 1065 16.64 -23.46 26.97
N GLU A 1066 16.40 -22.76 25.86
CA GLU A 1066 17.47 -22.15 25.06
C GLU A 1066 18.19 -21.02 25.81
N HIS A 1067 17.42 -20.09 26.39
CA HIS A 1067 17.95 -18.98 27.18
C HIS A 1067 18.71 -19.47 28.43
N ARG A 1068 18.21 -20.52 29.08
CA ARG A 1068 18.90 -21.20 30.19
C ARG A 1068 20.24 -21.81 29.75
N ALA A 1069 20.26 -22.48 28.60
CA ALA A 1069 21.47 -23.09 28.07
C ALA A 1069 22.54 -22.04 27.76
N ALA A 1070 22.16 -20.94 27.12
CA ALA A 1070 23.04 -19.80 26.86
C ALA A 1070 23.62 -19.23 28.17
N ALA A 1071 22.78 -18.96 29.18
CA ALA A 1071 23.24 -18.49 30.48
C ALA A 1071 24.21 -19.47 31.17
N LEU A 1072 23.96 -20.79 31.09
CA LEU A 1072 24.88 -21.81 31.64
C LEU A 1072 26.23 -21.86 30.91
N LEU A 1073 26.24 -21.70 29.59
CA LEU A 1073 27.47 -21.70 28.78
C LEU A 1073 28.30 -20.45 29.08
N GLU A 1074 27.68 -19.27 29.09
CA GLU A 1074 28.37 -18.02 29.42
C GLU A 1074 28.90 -18.04 30.86
N ALA A 1075 28.12 -18.52 31.83
CA ALA A 1075 28.60 -18.74 33.20
C ALA A 1075 29.78 -19.73 33.23
N GLY A 1076 29.76 -20.74 32.37
CA GLY A 1076 30.86 -21.68 32.18
C GLY A 1076 32.15 -21.03 31.69
N TRP A 1077 32.05 -20.17 30.67
CA TRP A 1077 33.18 -19.39 30.16
C TRP A 1077 33.69 -18.38 31.20
N LEU A 1078 32.81 -17.67 31.91
CA LEU A 1078 33.18 -16.77 33.01
C LEU A 1078 33.95 -17.53 34.11
N ALA A 1079 33.48 -18.71 34.50
CA ALA A 1079 34.17 -19.57 35.46
C ALA A 1079 35.55 -20.04 34.95
N HIS A 1080 35.67 -20.33 33.65
CA HIS A 1080 36.95 -20.66 33.03
C HIS A 1080 37.94 -19.49 33.09
N HIS A 1081 37.53 -18.28 32.72
CA HIS A 1081 38.36 -17.06 32.79
C HIS A 1081 38.81 -16.74 34.23
N LEU A 1082 37.98 -17.07 35.23
CA LEU A 1082 38.31 -16.95 36.66
C LEU A 1082 39.24 -18.07 37.18
N GLY A 1083 39.72 -18.97 36.32
CA GLY A 1083 40.60 -20.08 36.69
C GLY A 1083 39.88 -21.21 37.43
N ARG A 1084 38.57 -21.43 37.17
CA ARG A 1084 37.73 -22.45 37.82
C ARG A 1084 37.27 -23.52 36.82
N PRO A 1085 38.19 -24.30 36.21
CA PRO A 1085 37.86 -25.24 35.12
C PRO A 1085 36.88 -26.36 35.52
N ALA A 1086 36.87 -26.78 36.79
CA ALA A 1086 35.90 -27.78 37.25
C ALA A 1086 34.46 -27.25 37.19
N ALA A 1087 34.25 -25.99 37.61
CA ALA A 1087 32.96 -25.32 37.59
C ALA A 1087 32.48 -25.03 36.15
N ALA A 1088 33.41 -24.74 35.23
CA ALA A 1088 33.14 -24.62 33.81
C ALA A 1088 32.67 -25.95 33.19
N ALA A 1089 33.38 -27.04 33.49
CA ALA A 1089 33.04 -28.38 33.00
C ALA A 1089 31.71 -28.91 33.55
N ASP A 1090 31.33 -28.54 34.78
CA ASP A 1090 30.04 -28.91 35.37
C ASP A 1090 28.85 -28.25 34.67
N ARG A 1091 28.98 -26.97 34.28
CA ARG A 1091 27.94 -26.24 33.54
C ARG A 1091 27.76 -26.77 32.12
N ALA A 1092 28.86 -27.04 31.41
CA ALA A 1092 28.79 -27.69 30.11
C ALA A 1092 28.10 -29.07 30.17
N ARG A 1093 28.38 -29.86 31.23
CA ARG A 1093 27.67 -31.13 31.48
C ARG A 1093 26.17 -30.96 31.78
N LEU A 1094 25.74 -29.82 32.30
CA LEU A 1094 24.31 -29.55 32.51
C LEU A 1094 23.64 -29.31 31.16
N VAL A 1095 24.22 -28.49 30.29
CA VAL A 1095 23.72 -28.23 28.93
C VAL A 1095 23.66 -29.52 28.10
N GLU A 1096 24.72 -30.33 28.12
CA GLU A 1096 24.74 -31.64 27.44
C GLU A 1096 23.65 -32.61 27.95
N ARG A 1097 23.19 -32.48 29.20
CA ARG A 1097 22.12 -33.31 29.76
C ARG A 1097 20.72 -32.79 29.39
N GLU A 1098 20.60 -31.51 29.07
CA GLU A 1098 19.33 -30.86 28.70
C GLU A 1098 18.97 -31.03 27.21
N TYR A 1099 19.93 -31.41 26.37
CA TYR A 1099 19.75 -31.69 24.93
C TYR A 1099 20.07 -33.15 24.57
N THR A 1100 19.12 -33.86 23.95
CA THR A 1100 19.31 -35.26 23.49
C THR A 1100 19.52 -35.30 21.96
N GLU A 1101 19.90 -36.45 21.37
CA GLU A 1101 20.36 -36.52 19.97
C GLU A 1101 19.32 -36.12 18.88
N GLU A 1102 18.05 -35.89 19.24
CA GLU A 1102 16.95 -35.56 18.30
C GLU A 1102 16.49 -34.07 18.32
N ASP A 1103 17.31 -33.12 18.81
CA ASP A 1103 16.94 -31.70 18.93
C ASP A 1103 17.43 -30.79 17.76
N SER A 1104 16.81 -29.60 17.61
CA SER A 1104 16.96 -28.56 16.55
C SER A 1104 18.40 -28.08 16.23
N ASP A 1105 18.60 -27.30 15.16
CA ASP A 1105 19.91 -26.72 14.78
C ASP A 1105 20.56 -25.89 15.91
N SER A 1106 19.77 -25.15 16.69
CA SER A 1106 20.22 -24.40 17.88
C SER A 1106 20.76 -25.33 19.00
N ALA A 1107 20.15 -26.51 19.16
CA ALA A 1107 20.63 -27.53 20.10
C ALA A 1107 21.96 -28.16 19.65
N ALA A 1108 22.25 -28.22 18.35
CA ALA A 1108 23.55 -28.65 17.86
C ALA A 1108 24.65 -27.63 18.19
N GLN A 1109 24.35 -26.33 18.05
CA GLN A 1109 25.27 -25.24 18.40
C GLN A 1109 25.61 -25.22 19.89
N HIS A 1110 24.60 -25.25 20.77
CA HIS A 1110 24.83 -25.28 22.22
C HIS A 1110 25.61 -26.52 22.68
N ARG A 1111 25.42 -27.69 22.04
CA ARG A 1111 26.23 -28.89 22.30
C ARG A 1111 27.67 -28.75 21.84
N ALA A 1112 27.90 -28.16 20.68
CA ALA A 1112 29.24 -27.91 20.17
C ALA A 1112 30.00 -26.97 21.12
N GLU A 1113 29.37 -25.88 21.54
CA GLU A 1113 29.95 -24.93 22.48
C GLU A 1113 30.21 -25.57 23.87
N ALA A 1114 29.28 -26.39 24.37
CA ALA A 1114 29.50 -27.15 25.61
C ALA A 1114 30.72 -28.09 25.51
N ALA A 1115 30.91 -28.74 24.35
CA ALA A 1115 32.06 -29.61 24.11
C ALA A 1115 33.38 -28.82 24.06
N GLU A 1116 33.38 -27.66 23.41
CA GLU A 1116 34.52 -26.73 23.38
C GLU A 1116 34.90 -26.23 24.77
N LEU A 1117 33.92 -25.78 25.55
CA LEU A 1117 34.13 -25.32 26.93
C LEU A 1117 34.72 -26.44 27.81
N ARG A 1118 34.28 -27.70 27.62
CA ARG A 1118 34.86 -28.86 28.31
C ARG A 1118 36.29 -29.16 27.89
N LEU A 1119 36.62 -28.99 26.61
CA LEU A 1119 37.97 -29.18 26.11
C LEU A 1119 38.89 -28.11 26.73
N ALA A 1120 38.49 -26.84 26.66
CA ALA A 1120 39.21 -25.72 27.28
C ALA A 1120 39.42 -25.95 28.79
N ALA A 1121 38.38 -26.37 29.52
CA ALA A 1121 38.49 -26.68 30.93
C ALA A 1121 39.47 -27.83 31.24
N ARG A 1122 39.59 -28.85 30.37
CA ARG A 1122 40.56 -29.94 30.54
C ARG A 1122 41.99 -29.48 30.29
N GLU A 1123 42.20 -28.66 29.28
CA GLU A 1123 43.52 -28.13 28.94
C GLU A 1123 44.05 -27.21 30.05
N SER A 1124 43.22 -26.32 30.59
CA SER A 1124 43.59 -25.47 31.73
C SER A 1124 43.76 -26.28 33.03
N GLY A 1125 42.97 -27.34 33.23
CA GLY A 1125 43.08 -28.25 34.36
C GLY A 1125 44.38 -29.09 34.37
N ASN A 1126 44.93 -29.39 33.19
CA ASN A 1126 46.21 -30.10 33.03
C ASN A 1126 47.45 -29.17 33.13
N SER A 1127 47.26 -27.86 33.28
CA SER A 1127 48.32 -26.84 33.18
C SER A 1127 48.84 -26.27 34.52
N ALA A 1128 48.44 -26.80 35.69
CA ALA A 1128 49.04 -26.43 36.99
C ALA A 1128 50.28 -27.31 37.31
N PRO A 1129 51.33 -26.77 37.97
CA PRO A 1129 52.73 -27.08 37.65
C PRO A 1129 53.21 -28.46 38.14
N VAL A 1130 53.93 -29.16 37.26
CA VAL A 1130 54.95 -30.14 37.67
C VAL A 1130 56.08 -29.37 38.38
N GLN A 1131 56.01 -29.28 39.71
CA GLN A 1131 57.21 -29.09 40.52
C GLN A 1131 57.95 -30.42 40.59
N GLY A 1132 59.18 -30.47 40.04
CA GLY A 1132 60.07 -31.62 40.12
C GLY A 1132 61.44 -31.34 39.52
N THR A 1133 62.38 -31.00 40.43
CA THR A 1133 63.85 -30.76 40.32
C THR A 1133 64.35 -29.46 39.72
#